data_AF-A0A6P5EYT5-F1
#
_entry.id   AF-A0A6P5EYT5-F1
#
_cell.length_a   1.000
_cell.length_b   1.000
_cell.length_c   1.000
_cell.angle_alpha   90.00
_cell.angle_beta   90.00
_cell.angle_gamma   90.00
#
_symmetry.space_group_name_H-M   'P 1'
#
loop_
_entity.id
_entity.type
_entity.pdbx_description
1 polymer ?
#
loop_
_entity_poly.entity_id
_entity_poly.type
_entity_poly.pdbx_seq_one_letter_code
_entity_poly.pdbx_strand_id
1 'polypeptide(L)'
;MEYATVQEIVASVFNENSVHKLHNNLSKLQRDVLRWNKLSLGKLENISDMLKQEISMLEQSESDGTITSQQVERLRSLYNYHAAIMRQIETKWRTKSRIRWLRDGDQNTHFFHMATLVRRRRNRITSLVLDNGVRISDEPNLMMAFSIFYTNLWDYNFNGFSADMDIEGFPTISSDVHDMLVAPFTIDEVKAALWSMPTGKAPGPDGYPVEFYRRYWENVAPTIMRELHSFQSTGLLPTEWARTFIVLIPKKENPERVSDYRPISLCNVCYRLLAKIIVNRMKSLLPSLIGIEQSAFVPTRNISDNIMIVQEMFHSINTVRNGDAMMFIKCDMEKAYDRMAWQAILFAMHHMNFPKKWLMWIEACISSPMYALLVNGNPSNWLKPKCGLRQGDPLSPYLFILTSQLLTHMLNKNLSAGKISGFCIDSRTRISHLMYADDLLIVTMAKIQECNVITETLEFYTSITNQKVNLTKSAVYFPNWINRDLKRRIHRKLGMQEGSIPLTYLGIKLGYGKQLLRDYDDFQAKVDSRLASWKRNSLSQAGRLVLINSVLGAMSNHIFANFAVSKGVTNSLSRKIRDFLWEKRNNKKSLHLLKWDSVTTARVNGGLGIRDPNISQKALLGPKVFMVLNNNEPLWVKLVRDKYRGFHPWKFTDRKYKKCSPIFKALRVTMHVIRDGMCKLIGDGKDTTIWDDPWIFSIPLSWKPTYINMNVRFGKKKVARLIRAGNWNYDRLVEWFGPILAHNICKIILSPDNGSDEWIWAPKKDGKPSVKSIYHHINQGFYVPQATKWIVLWSLPVAPRVKNFLWKLLWNRLPTNERCYSLNSAPSPFCIYCSTPEDQNHIFLDCINARRIWDAVMSSTGILFSFNGDWITEEWIDEGKNLAVVQQQFIRALIANTFWQIWKERNARQFSNNSSSIQVILRHIMHMTLDYISKVPSHTIEHSNANKWCPPPDGWIKINTDASFKSEEGTAAIGYIARTNLGHVVFAAGRQIEATSVLEAEAKAMKEAIAEAHQHGLQRVCLESDSYLLIQCLRHAQSPPWPLRALVLGISSTMKKFAATQVLFVKREANMVADWLATRANLPQSFVFTNANRHPELCRMLDKDIEHFLLFR
;
A
#
# COMPACT_ATOMS: atom_id res chain seq x y z
N MET A 1 23.63 9.00 40.16
CA MET A 1 23.42 7.54 40.00
C MET A 1 22.97 7.30 38.57
N GLU A 2 23.87 6.88 37.70
CA GLU A 2 23.51 6.47 36.35
C GLU A 2 22.85 5.10 36.44
N TYR A 3 21.54 5.06 36.17
CA TYR A 3 20.83 3.80 36.06
C TYR A 3 21.22 3.14 34.75
N ALA A 4 21.47 1.82 34.77
CA ALA A 4 21.75 1.05 33.57
C ALA A 4 20.70 1.32 32.47
N THR A 5 21.16 1.48 31.23
CA THR A 5 20.25 1.69 30.11
C THR A 5 19.45 0.41 29.82
N VAL A 6 18.26 0.53 29.22
CA VAL A 6 17.48 -0.66 28.81
C VAL A 6 18.29 -1.56 27.86
N GLN A 7 19.19 -0.97 27.07
CA GLN A 7 20.08 -1.70 26.16
C GLN A 7 21.12 -2.54 26.93
N GLU A 8 21.71 -2.01 28.00
CA GLU A 8 22.59 -2.77 28.89
C GLU A 8 21.86 -3.92 29.59
N ILE A 9 20.62 -3.68 30.06
CA ILE A 9 19.80 -4.74 30.68
C ILE A 9 19.51 -5.87 29.68
N VAL A 10 19.20 -5.54 28.42
CA VAL A 10 18.97 -6.57 27.38
C VAL A 10 20.26 -7.32 27.07
N ALA A 11 21.37 -6.60 26.92
CA ALA A 11 22.67 -7.20 26.62
C ALA A 11 23.12 -8.14 27.75
N SER A 12 23.02 -7.75 29.02
CA SER A 12 23.39 -8.62 30.14
C SER A 12 22.52 -9.88 30.19
N VAL A 13 21.21 -9.75 30.01
CA VAL A 13 20.30 -10.88 30.05
C VAL A 13 20.52 -11.87 28.91
N PHE A 14 20.84 -11.42 27.69
CA PHE A 14 20.98 -12.30 26.54
C PHE A 14 22.42 -12.76 26.24
N ASN A 15 23.44 -11.99 26.66
CA ASN A 15 24.84 -12.35 26.46
C ASN A 15 25.35 -13.31 27.55
N GLU A 16 24.96 -13.13 28.82
CA GLU A 16 25.36 -14.03 29.91
C GLU A 16 24.62 -15.38 29.87
N ASN A 17 23.39 -15.39 29.34
CA ASN A 17 22.48 -16.54 29.36
C ASN A 17 22.17 -17.10 27.97
N SER A 18 23.13 -17.05 27.04
CA SER A 18 22.93 -17.51 25.66
C SER A 18 22.51 -18.99 25.57
N VAL A 19 22.79 -19.80 26.60
CA VAL A 19 22.45 -21.24 26.69
C VAL A 19 20.99 -21.48 27.14
N HIS A 20 20.37 -20.55 27.86
CA HIS A 20 19.03 -20.72 28.41
C HIS A 20 17.91 -20.60 27.35
N LYS A 21 16.75 -21.22 27.61
CA LYS A 21 15.54 -21.09 26.78
C LYS A 21 15.10 -19.62 26.70
N LEU A 22 14.52 -19.20 25.57
CA LEU A 22 14.12 -17.81 25.31
C LEU A 22 13.19 -17.28 26.40
N HIS A 23 12.25 -18.11 26.86
CA HIS A 23 11.31 -17.71 27.90
C HIS A 23 11.97 -17.31 29.22
N ASN A 24 13.06 -17.99 29.61
CA ASN A 24 13.76 -17.68 30.86
C ASN A 24 14.43 -16.31 30.76
N ASN A 25 15.04 -16.02 29.61
CA ASN A 25 15.66 -14.72 29.33
C ASN A 25 14.62 -13.61 29.30
N LEU A 26 13.49 -13.82 28.61
CA LEU A 26 12.38 -12.85 28.59
C LEU A 26 11.77 -12.61 29.97
N SER A 27 11.60 -13.65 30.79
CA SER A 27 11.07 -13.50 32.15
C SER A 27 12.03 -12.76 33.10
N LYS A 28 13.34 -13.01 32.99
CA LYS A 28 14.37 -12.22 33.71
C LYS A 28 14.31 -10.75 33.27
N LEU A 29 14.34 -10.52 31.96
CA LEU A 29 14.26 -9.18 31.38
C LEU A 29 13.02 -8.41 31.82
N GLN A 30 11.85 -9.07 31.88
CA GLN A 30 10.60 -8.43 32.27
C GLN A 30 10.68 -7.88 33.70
N ARG A 31 11.23 -8.66 34.63
CA ARG A 31 11.43 -8.24 36.02
C ARG A 31 12.36 -7.03 36.10
N ASP A 32 13.49 -7.08 35.39
CA ASP A 32 14.51 -6.04 35.42
C ASP A 32 14.01 -4.72 34.79
N VAL A 33 13.29 -4.80 33.67
CA VAL A 33 12.70 -3.62 33.00
C VAL A 33 11.54 -3.02 33.82
N LEU A 34 10.71 -3.83 34.48
CA LEU A 34 9.64 -3.32 35.34
C LEU A 34 10.22 -2.57 36.56
N ARG A 35 11.30 -3.10 37.15
CA ARG A 35 12.04 -2.42 38.22
C ARG A 35 12.60 -1.09 37.72
N TRP A 36 13.26 -1.09 36.56
CA TRP A 36 13.79 0.13 35.93
C TRP A 36 12.70 1.17 35.63
N ASN A 37 11.54 0.75 35.11
CA ASN A 37 10.41 1.64 34.80
C ASN A 37 9.84 2.31 36.07
N LYS A 38 9.72 1.58 37.17
CA LYS A 38 9.25 2.13 38.46
C LYS A 38 10.23 3.18 39.00
N LEU A 39 11.52 2.96 38.84
CA LEU A 39 12.58 3.85 39.32
C LEU A 39 12.80 5.08 38.41
N SER A 40 12.56 4.95 37.09
CA SER A 40 12.93 5.96 36.09
C SER A 40 11.73 6.72 35.48
N LEU A 41 10.74 6.02 34.90
CA LEU A 41 9.72 6.61 34.02
C LEU A 41 8.34 6.83 34.67
N GLY A 42 8.13 6.39 35.92
CA GLY A 42 6.82 6.47 36.59
C GLY A 42 6.27 7.89 36.83
N LYS A 43 7.07 8.95 36.63
CA LYS A 43 6.76 10.34 37.01
C LYS A 43 6.78 11.36 35.86
N LEU A 44 6.75 10.93 34.59
CA LEU A 44 6.94 11.82 33.43
C LEU A 44 6.00 13.04 33.40
N GLU A 45 4.71 12.86 33.68
CA GLU A 45 3.74 13.96 33.70
C GLU A 45 4.07 14.99 34.81
N ASN A 46 4.42 14.54 36.01
CA ASN A 46 4.83 15.42 37.11
C ASN A 46 6.13 16.17 36.77
N ILE A 47 7.10 15.48 36.13
CA ILE A 47 8.35 16.11 35.67
C ILE A 47 8.04 17.20 34.63
N SER A 48 7.12 16.96 33.69
CA SER A 48 6.74 17.98 32.69
C SER A 48 6.14 19.22 33.33
N ASP A 49 5.26 19.05 34.33
CA ASP A 49 4.61 20.20 34.98
C ASP A 49 5.59 21.00 35.84
N MET A 50 6.52 20.34 36.55
CA MET A 50 7.63 21.01 37.24
C MET A 50 8.51 21.82 36.29
N LEU A 51 8.90 21.24 35.14
CA LEU A 51 9.73 21.91 34.14
C LEU A 51 9.03 23.15 33.54
N LYS A 52 7.72 23.10 33.31
CA LYS A 52 6.97 24.25 32.80
C LYS A 52 6.93 25.41 33.80
N GLN A 53 6.77 25.11 35.09
CA GLN A 53 6.79 26.12 36.13
C GLN A 53 8.16 26.80 36.20
N GLU A 54 9.25 26.02 36.17
CA GLU A 54 10.63 26.56 36.17
C GLU A 54 10.93 27.39 34.91
N ILE A 55 10.51 26.93 33.72
CA ILE A 55 10.63 27.69 32.47
C ILE A 55 9.87 29.01 32.55
N SER A 56 8.61 29.00 33.01
CA SER A 56 7.78 30.20 33.10
C SER A 56 8.35 31.24 34.06
N MET A 57 8.92 30.81 35.20
CA MET A 57 9.56 31.71 36.16
C MET A 57 10.78 32.41 35.52
N LEU A 58 11.64 31.65 34.83
CA LEU A 58 12.83 32.20 34.18
C LEU A 58 12.50 33.08 32.96
N GLU A 59 11.46 32.75 32.18
CA GLU A 59 10.95 33.61 31.10
C GLU A 59 10.42 34.95 31.64
N GLN A 60 9.82 34.95 32.83
CA GLN A 60 9.34 36.16 33.49
C GLN A 60 10.52 37.01 33.99
N SER A 61 11.49 36.42 34.69
CA SER A 61 12.71 37.15 35.11
C SER A 61 13.47 37.78 33.94
N GLU A 62 13.46 37.14 32.78
CA GLU A 62 14.05 37.70 31.57
C GLU A 62 13.22 38.83 30.95
N SER A 63 11.88 38.72 31.01
CA SER A 63 10.99 39.80 30.58
C SER A 63 11.14 41.03 31.47
N ASP A 64 11.40 40.81 32.75
CA ASP A 64 11.65 41.84 33.77
C ASP A 64 13.10 42.38 33.72
N GLY A 65 13.96 41.83 32.85
CA GLY A 65 15.37 42.26 32.70
C GLY A 65 16.32 41.83 33.83
N THR A 66 15.91 40.91 34.69
CA THR A 66 16.65 40.47 35.89
C THR A 66 17.38 39.13 35.73
N ILE A 67 17.39 38.57 34.52
CA ILE A 67 17.98 37.24 34.26
C ILE A 67 19.51 37.28 34.19
N THR A 68 20.16 36.32 34.85
CA THR A 68 21.61 36.12 34.82
C THR A 68 22.05 35.18 33.68
N SER A 69 23.31 35.24 33.26
CA SER A 69 23.87 34.39 32.20
C SER A 69 23.74 32.89 32.51
N GLN A 70 23.92 32.50 33.78
CA GLN A 70 23.75 31.13 34.25
C GLN A 70 22.27 30.67 34.17
N GLN A 71 21.32 31.57 34.45
CA GLN A 71 19.89 31.30 34.30
C GLN A 71 19.48 31.16 32.83
N VAL A 72 20.10 31.89 31.90
CA VAL A 72 19.86 31.73 30.45
C VAL A 72 20.31 30.36 29.96
N GLU A 73 21.49 29.88 30.38
CA GLU A 73 21.99 28.55 30.04
C GLU A 73 21.12 27.45 30.64
N ARG A 74 20.74 27.62 31.91
CA ARG A 74 19.77 26.74 32.58
C ARG A 74 18.44 26.69 31.82
N LEU A 75 17.90 27.83 31.42
CA LEU A 75 16.66 27.91 30.65
C LEU A 75 16.76 27.15 29.32
N ARG A 76 17.88 27.26 28.58
CA ARG A 76 18.12 26.46 27.37
C ARG A 76 18.11 24.95 27.65
N SER A 77 18.79 24.52 28.72
CA SER A 77 18.82 23.11 29.14
C SER A 77 17.43 22.59 29.52
N LEU A 78 16.62 23.41 30.18
CA LEU A 78 15.25 23.08 30.60
C LEU A 78 14.32 22.92 29.41
N TYR A 79 14.39 23.78 28.37
CA TYR A 79 13.61 23.58 27.15
C TYR A 79 13.95 22.27 26.45
N ASN A 80 15.25 21.96 26.32
CA ASN A 80 15.71 20.72 25.69
C ASN A 80 15.20 19.50 26.47
N TYR A 81 15.27 19.55 27.81
CA TYR A 81 14.80 18.47 28.65
C TYR A 81 13.26 18.34 28.64
N HIS A 82 12.55 19.46 28.73
CA HIS A 82 11.09 19.49 28.61
C HIS A 82 10.62 18.95 27.25
N ALA A 83 11.29 19.32 26.15
CA ALA A 83 11.01 18.78 24.83
C ALA A 83 11.22 17.26 24.79
N ALA A 84 12.30 16.74 25.38
CA ALA A 84 12.54 15.29 25.47
C ALA A 84 11.44 14.56 26.28
N ILE A 85 11.04 15.11 27.43
CA ILE A 85 9.96 14.55 28.26
C ILE A 85 8.62 14.58 27.52
N MET A 86 8.29 15.69 26.87
CA MET A 86 7.06 15.82 26.08
C MET A 86 7.00 14.82 24.92
N ARG A 87 8.12 14.54 24.26
CA ARG A 87 8.21 13.47 23.23
C ARG A 87 7.92 12.09 23.83
N GLN A 88 8.39 11.81 25.04
CA GLN A 88 8.11 10.54 25.73
C GLN A 88 6.63 10.42 26.14
N ILE A 89 6.05 11.48 26.71
CA ILE A 89 4.61 11.55 27.07
C ILE A 89 3.74 11.37 25.81
N GLU A 90 4.07 12.06 24.72
CA GLU A 90 3.38 11.92 23.45
C GLU A 90 3.45 10.47 22.94
N THR A 91 4.65 9.88 22.94
CA THR A 91 4.86 8.48 22.50
C THR A 91 4.03 7.50 23.34
N LYS A 92 3.96 7.71 24.66
CA LYS A 92 3.13 6.94 25.60
C LYS A 92 1.64 7.03 25.23
N TRP A 93 1.10 8.22 25.05
CA TRP A 93 -0.33 8.41 24.73
C TRP A 93 -0.70 8.00 23.31
N ARG A 94 0.16 8.27 22.33
CA ARG A 94 0.03 7.80 20.95
C ARG A 94 -0.06 6.28 20.92
N THR A 95 0.83 5.60 21.63
CA THR A 95 0.83 4.12 21.73
C THR A 95 -0.45 3.60 22.39
N LYS A 96 -0.92 4.23 23.48
CA LYS A 96 -2.16 3.84 24.17
C LYS A 96 -3.43 4.09 23.34
N SER A 97 -3.48 5.18 22.58
CA SER A 97 -4.63 5.53 21.74
C SER A 97 -4.83 4.56 20.57
N ARG A 98 -3.76 3.90 20.12
CA ARG A 98 -3.70 3.02 18.94
C ARG A 98 -4.10 3.73 17.63
N ILE A 99 -4.02 5.05 17.58
CA ILE A 99 -4.28 5.86 16.38
C ILE A 99 -3.02 5.88 15.51
N ARG A 100 -3.09 5.28 14.32
CA ARG A 100 -1.94 5.03 13.44
C ARG A 100 -1.74 6.08 12.35
N TRP A 101 -2.80 6.81 11.99
CA TRP A 101 -2.80 7.71 10.83
C TRP A 101 -2.20 9.08 11.13
N LEU A 102 -2.01 9.44 12.41
CA LEU A 102 -1.24 10.61 12.80
C LEU A 102 0.25 10.24 12.68
N ARG A 103 0.77 10.22 11.45
CA ARG A 103 2.20 10.11 11.18
C ARG A 103 2.72 11.55 11.13
N ASP A 104 3.22 12.00 12.27
CA ASP A 104 3.95 13.25 12.49
C ASP A 104 3.16 14.53 12.17
N GLY A 105 2.16 14.83 13.01
CA GLY A 105 1.44 16.10 13.03
C GLY A 105 0.95 16.46 14.43
N ASP A 106 0.87 17.78 14.71
CA ASP A 106 0.58 18.49 15.98
C ASP A 106 0.53 17.64 17.27
N GLN A 107 1.44 17.93 18.20
CA GLN A 107 1.60 17.39 19.56
C GLN A 107 0.29 17.44 20.39
N ASN A 108 -0.69 16.58 20.08
CA ASN A 108 -2.05 16.68 20.63
C ASN A 108 -2.37 15.50 21.55
N THR A 109 -1.74 15.50 22.72
CA THR A 109 -1.99 14.54 23.80
C THR A 109 -3.46 14.50 24.23
N HIS A 110 -4.17 15.64 24.23
CA HIS A 110 -5.57 15.72 24.62
C HIS A 110 -6.50 14.89 23.70
N PHE A 111 -6.31 14.96 22.38
CA PHE A 111 -7.06 14.13 21.43
C PHE A 111 -6.80 12.64 21.68
N PHE A 112 -5.52 12.24 21.81
CA PHE A 112 -5.15 10.85 22.08
C PHE A 112 -5.68 10.33 23.42
N HIS A 113 -5.65 11.17 24.45
CA HIS A 113 -6.19 10.88 25.77
C HIS A 113 -7.70 10.64 25.71
N MET A 114 -8.46 11.57 25.12
CA MET A 114 -9.91 11.43 24.95
C MET A 114 -10.30 10.22 24.10
N ALA A 115 -9.59 9.98 23.00
CA ALA A 115 -9.82 8.79 22.17
C ALA A 115 -9.59 7.48 22.95
N THR A 116 -8.58 7.46 23.82
CA THR A 116 -8.32 6.32 24.72
C THR A 116 -9.46 6.12 25.70
N LEU A 117 -9.96 7.19 26.35
CA LEU A 117 -11.08 7.11 27.30
C LEU A 117 -12.38 6.61 26.65
N VAL A 118 -12.73 7.14 25.47
CA VAL A 118 -13.92 6.70 24.72
C VAL A 118 -13.80 5.22 24.35
N ARG A 119 -12.63 4.77 23.88
CA ARG A 119 -12.39 3.37 23.56
C ARG A 119 -12.48 2.46 24.79
N ARG A 120 -11.93 2.88 25.93
CA ARG A 120 -12.02 2.14 27.20
C ARG A 120 -13.47 1.94 27.63
N ARG A 121 -14.28 3.01 27.57
CA ARG A 121 -15.72 2.93 27.90
C ARG A 121 -16.47 1.96 26.98
N ARG A 122 -16.25 2.05 25.67
CA ARG A 122 -16.90 1.17 24.68
C ARG A 122 -16.51 -0.31 24.84
N ASN A 123 -15.27 -0.59 25.22
CA ASN A 123 -14.77 -1.95 25.35
C ASN A 123 -15.02 -2.57 26.73
N ARG A 124 -15.48 -1.78 27.72
CA ARG A 124 -15.78 -2.30 29.05
C ARG A 124 -17.05 -3.16 28.97
N ILE A 125 -16.95 -4.38 29.48
CA ILE A 125 -18.07 -5.31 29.60
C ILE A 125 -18.78 -4.95 30.90
N THR A 126 -20.01 -4.43 30.79
CA THR A 126 -20.80 -3.94 31.93
C THR A 126 -21.81 -4.94 32.43
N SER A 127 -22.47 -5.67 31.53
CA SER A 127 -23.46 -6.69 31.90
C SER A 127 -23.68 -7.68 30.76
N LEU A 128 -24.16 -8.87 31.10
CA LEU A 128 -24.68 -9.85 30.16
C LEU A 128 -26.07 -10.31 30.58
N VAL A 129 -26.88 -10.74 29.62
CA VAL A 129 -28.16 -11.42 29.84
C VAL A 129 -27.95 -12.89 29.45
N LEU A 130 -28.18 -13.78 30.41
CA LEU A 130 -28.10 -15.24 30.23
C LEU A 130 -29.34 -15.77 29.50
N ASP A 131 -29.28 -17.01 29.01
CA ASP A 131 -30.36 -17.63 28.24
C ASP A 131 -31.66 -17.79 29.05
N ASN A 132 -31.57 -17.86 30.38
CA ASN A 132 -32.71 -17.87 31.31
C ASN A 132 -33.29 -16.47 31.62
N GLY A 133 -32.80 -15.41 30.96
CA GLY A 133 -33.23 -14.03 31.15
C GLY A 133 -32.57 -13.27 32.31
N VAL A 134 -31.72 -13.93 33.12
CA VAL A 134 -31.03 -13.29 34.25
C VAL A 134 -29.92 -12.36 33.76
N ARG A 135 -29.89 -11.14 34.28
CA ARG A 135 -28.84 -10.15 33.99
C ARG A 135 -27.72 -10.22 35.03
N ILE A 136 -26.51 -10.53 34.57
CA ILE A 136 -25.29 -10.52 35.39
C ILE A 136 -24.47 -9.27 35.11
N SER A 137 -23.82 -8.72 36.14
CA SER A 137 -23.03 -7.48 36.03
C SER A 137 -21.75 -7.47 36.87
N ASP A 138 -21.64 -8.38 37.83
CA ASP A 138 -20.43 -8.57 38.62
C ASP A 138 -19.35 -9.30 37.82
N GLU A 139 -18.10 -8.92 38.06
CA GLU A 139 -16.96 -9.39 37.27
C GLU A 139 -16.70 -10.91 37.36
N PRO A 140 -16.86 -11.58 38.52
CA PRO A 140 -16.74 -13.04 38.62
C PRO A 140 -17.78 -13.79 37.79
N ASN A 141 -19.07 -13.43 37.86
CA ASN A 141 -20.10 -14.09 37.06
C ASN A 141 -19.94 -13.81 35.56
N LEU A 142 -19.51 -12.59 35.19
CA LEU A 142 -19.16 -12.28 33.80
C LEU A 142 -18.03 -13.21 33.31
N MET A 143 -16.97 -13.38 34.10
CA MET A 143 -15.86 -14.28 33.79
C MET A 143 -16.32 -15.72 33.61
N MET A 144 -17.15 -16.21 34.54
CA MET A 144 -17.68 -17.57 34.53
C MET A 144 -18.57 -17.81 33.30
N ALA A 145 -19.46 -16.88 32.97
CA ALA A 145 -20.33 -16.99 31.80
C ALA A 145 -19.55 -17.11 30.48
N PHE A 146 -18.49 -16.30 30.31
CA PHE A 146 -17.61 -16.44 29.14
C PHE A 146 -16.84 -17.77 29.15
N SER A 147 -16.31 -18.18 30.30
CA SER A 147 -15.51 -19.40 30.42
C SER A 147 -16.34 -20.65 30.08
N ILE A 148 -17.53 -20.80 30.66
CA ILE A 148 -18.46 -21.90 30.35
C ILE A 148 -18.80 -21.92 28.86
N PHE A 149 -19.13 -20.76 28.30
CA PHE A 149 -19.49 -20.65 26.91
C PHE A 149 -18.39 -21.14 25.97
N TYR A 150 -17.13 -20.72 26.17
CA TYR A 150 -16.01 -21.12 25.30
C TYR A 150 -15.54 -22.55 25.56
N THR A 151 -15.60 -23.04 26.81
CA THR A 151 -15.34 -24.45 27.11
C THR A 151 -16.29 -25.35 26.31
N ASN A 152 -17.59 -25.07 26.36
CA ASN A 152 -18.58 -25.85 25.60
C ASN A 152 -18.42 -25.71 24.09
N LEU A 153 -18.02 -24.53 23.60
CA LEU A 153 -17.79 -24.30 22.17
C LEU A 153 -16.62 -25.12 21.62
N TRP A 154 -15.56 -25.31 22.43
CA TRP A 154 -14.35 -26.02 22.02
C TRP A 154 -14.31 -27.48 22.46
N ASP A 155 -15.30 -27.96 23.19
CA ASP A 155 -15.42 -29.37 23.59
C ASP A 155 -16.00 -30.19 22.44
N TYR A 156 -15.22 -30.33 21.38
CA TYR A 156 -15.55 -31.16 20.22
C TYR A 156 -14.91 -32.53 20.34
N ASN A 157 -15.72 -33.58 20.18
CA ASN A 157 -15.27 -34.97 20.10
C ASN A 157 -15.39 -35.44 18.65
N PHE A 158 -14.24 -35.71 18.02
CA PHE A 158 -14.18 -36.22 16.66
C PHE A 158 -14.47 -37.73 16.66
N ASN A 159 -15.57 -38.14 16.04
CA ASN A 159 -16.00 -39.54 15.98
C ASN A 159 -15.66 -40.22 14.64
N GLY A 160 -14.63 -39.73 13.93
CA GLY A 160 -14.31 -40.16 12.56
C GLY A 160 -15.14 -39.43 11.50
N PHE A 161 -14.74 -39.57 10.24
CA PHE A 161 -15.55 -39.09 9.11
C PHE A 161 -16.70 -40.06 8.87
N SER A 162 -17.93 -39.56 8.82
CA SER A 162 -19.15 -40.38 8.74
C SER A 162 -19.31 -41.11 7.40
N ALA A 163 -18.62 -40.68 6.35
CA ALA A 163 -18.53 -41.33 5.04
C ALA A 163 -17.29 -40.82 4.29
N ASP A 164 -16.79 -41.60 3.35
CA ASP A 164 -15.68 -41.19 2.48
C ASP A 164 -16.12 -40.03 1.59
N MET A 165 -15.40 -38.92 1.68
CA MET A 165 -15.55 -37.84 0.72
C MET A 165 -14.97 -38.30 -0.61
N ASP A 166 -15.65 -37.99 -1.71
CA ASP A 166 -15.07 -38.12 -3.05
C ASP A 166 -14.02 -37.02 -3.27
N ILE A 167 -12.77 -37.43 -3.44
CA ILE A 167 -11.58 -36.57 -3.53
C ILE A 167 -10.99 -36.58 -4.95
N GLU A 168 -11.63 -37.31 -5.87
CA GLU A 168 -11.15 -37.38 -7.24
C GLU A 168 -11.22 -35.99 -7.88
N GLY A 169 -10.08 -35.50 -8.39
CA GLY A 169 -9.95 -34.15 -8.95
C GLY A 169 -9.83 -33.04 -7.90
N PHE A 170 -9.57 -33.36 -6.63
CA PHE A 170 -9.23 -32.35 -5.63
C PHE A 170 -7.85 -31.73 -5.95
N PRO A 171 -7.66 -30.41 -5.77
CA PRO A 171 -6.40 -29.75 -6.13
C PRO A 171 -5.21 -30.28 -5.33
N THR A 172 -4.09 -30.54 -5.99
CA THR A 172 -2.85 -31.03 -5.36
C THR A 172 -1.64 -30.16 -5.70
N ILE A 173 -0.62 -30.19 -4.83
CA ILE A 173 0.70 -29.63 -5.14
C ILE A 173 1.60 -30.68 -5.80
N SER A 174 2.51 -30.22 -6.67
CA SER A 174 3.58 -31.06 -7.23
C SER A 174 4.55 -31.51 -6.14
N SER A 175 5.10 -32.71 -6.28
CA SER A 175 6.17 -33.21 -5.43
C SER A 175 7.42 -32.32 -5.45
N ASP A 176 7.66 -31.58 -6.53
CA ASP A 176 8.85 -30.71 -6.67
C ASP A 176 8.89 -29.56 -5.66
N VAL A 177 7.73 -29.16 -5.11
CA VAL A 177 7.67 -28.08 -4.11
C VAL A 177 7.80 -28.59 -2.67
N HIS A 178 7.84 -29.90 -2.45
CA HIS A 178 7.89 -30.50 -1.12
C HIS A 178 9.15 -30.06 -0.36
N ASP A 179 10.31 -30.16 -1.00
CA ASP A 179 11.60 -29.79 -0.40
C ASP A 179 11.66 -28.31 -0.04
N MET A 180 11.09 -27.44 -0.88
CA MET A 180 10.97 -26.00 -0.61
C MET A 180 10.13 -25.73 0.65
N LEU A 181 9.01 -26.43 0.82
CA LEU A 181 8.14 -26.23 1.98
C LEU A 181 8.82 -26.61 3.30
N VAL A 182 9.59 -27.71 3.31
CA VAL A 182 10.21 -28.26 4.53
C VAL A 182 11.69 -27.90 4.69
N ALA A 183 12.24 -27.06 3.82
CA ALA A 183 13.63 -26.59 3.86
C ALA A 183 14.01 -25.99 5.23
N PRO A 184 15.29 -26.02 5.63
CA PRO A 184 15.73 -25.39 6.87
C PRO A 184 15.36 -23.90 6.96
N PHE A 185 14.93 -23.44 8.14
CA PHE A 185 14.69 -22.01 8.37
C PHE A 185 16.02 -21.25 8.33
N THR A 186 16.12 -20.22 7.49
CA THR A 186 17.33 -19.39 7.39
C THR A 186 17.19 -18.12 8.21
N ILE A 187 18.31 -17.55 8.66
CA ILE A 187 18.28 -16.30 9.43
C ILE A 187 17.65 -15.15 8.63
N ASP A 188 17.91 -15.09 7.32
CA ASP A 188 17.36 -14.08 6.42
C ASP A 188 15.85 -14.23 6.24
N GLU A 189 15.35 -15.46 6.11
CA GLU A 189 13.92 -15.75 6.05
C GLU A 189 13.21 -15.29 7.34
N VAL A 190 13.78 -15.63 8.50
CA VAL A 190 13.22 -15.25 9.81
C VAL A 190 13.27 -13.74 10.00
N LYS A 191 14.37 -13.09 9.64
CA LYS A 191 14.53 -11.63 9.68
C LYS A 191 13.52 -10.96 8.76
N ALA A 192 13.38 -11.41 7.51
CA ALA A 192 12.40 -10.89 6.57
C ALA A 192 10.96 -11.05 7.10
N ALA A 193 10.63 -12.20 7.68
CA ALA A 193 9.33 -12.44 8.31
C ALA A 193 9.06 -11.45 9.45
N LEU A 194 10.01 -11.24 10.36
CA LEU A 194 9.90 -10.30 11.47
C LEU A 194 9.74 -8.84 10.99
N TRP A 195 10.50 -8.41 9.98
CA TRP A 195 10.42 -7.06 9.40
C TRP A 195 9.14 -6.81 8.59
N SER A 196 8.52 -7.87 8.06
CA SER A 196 7.22 -7.77 7.39
C SER A 196 6.04 -7.54 8.36
N MET A 197 6.23 -7.80 9.66
CA MET A 197 5.16 -7.66 10.64
C MET A 197 4.73 -6.20 10.88
N PRO A 198 3.45 -5.93 11.19
CA PRO A 198 3.03 -4.58 11.54
C PRO A 198 3.48 -4.18 12.96
N THR A 199 4.09 -3.01 13.09
CA THR A 199 4.37 -2.36 14.38
C THR A 199 3.09 -1.79 15.01
N GLY A 200 3.16 -1.43 16.29
CA GLY A 200 2.12 -0.83 17.10
C GLY A 200 0.94 -1.76 17.39
N LYS A 201 1.15 -3.08 17.30
CA LYS A 201 0.16 -4.12 17.65
C LYS A 201 0.29 -4.46 19.15
N ALA A 202 -0.75 -5.09 19.71
CA ALA A 202 -0.68 -5.57 21.08
C ALA A 202 0.16 -6.87 21.12
N PRO A 203 1.01 -7.07 22.14
CA PRO A 203 1.74 -8.31 22.35
C PRO A 203 0.81 -9.41 22.89
N GLY A 204 1.33 -10.64 22.96
CA GLY A 204 0.68 -11.76 23.64
C GLY A 204 0.96 -11.75 25.15
N PRO A 205 0.73 -12.89 25.83
CA PRO A 205 1.00 -13.03 27.27
C PRO A 205 2.42 -12.68 27.72
N ASP A 206 3.43 -12.80 26.86
CA ASP A 206 4.83 -12.43 27.17
C ASP A 206 5.04 -10.91 27.36
N GLY A 207 4.12 -10.07 26.85
CA GLY A 207 4.21 -8.62 26.93
C GLY A 207 5.18 -7.95 25.96
N TYR A 208 5.87 -8.70 25.08
CA TYR A 208 6.90 -8.16 24.19
C TYR A 208 6.36 -7.85 22.78
N PRO A 209 6.41 -6.60 22.31
CA PRO A 209 5.93 -6.22 20.98
C PRO A 209 6.97 -6.51 19.89
N VAL A 210 6.56 -6.46 18.61
CA VAL A 210 7.46 -6.69 17.45
C VAL A 210 8.67 -5.74 17.47
N GLU A 211 8.46 -4.51 17.91
CA GLU A 211 9.47 -3.47 18.03
C GLU A 211 10.64 -3.87 18.93
N PHE A 212 10.36 -4.62 20.00
CA PHE A 212 11.41 -5.14 20.88
C PHE A 212 12.34 -6.08 20.11
N TYR A 213 11.77 -7.08 19.44
CA TYR A 213 12.54 -8.08 18.68
C TYR A 213 13.33 -7.46 17.51
N ARG A 214 12.81 -6.40 16.87
CA ARG A 214 13.54 -5.68 15.83
C ARG A 214 14.70 -4.85 16.37
N ARG A 215 14.49 -4.18 17.51
CA ARG A 215 15.50 -3.30 18.11
C ARG A 215 16.68 -4.10 18.63
N TYR A 216 16.43 -5.26 19.22
CA TYR A 216 17.44 -6.10 19.87
C TYR A 216 17.69 -7.40 19.11
N TRP A 217 17.50 -7.39 17.78
CA TRP A 217 17.60 -8.58 16.94
C TRP A 217 18.93 -9.32 17.13
N GLU A 218 20.05 -8.60 17.14
CA GLU A 218 21.38 -9.19 17.30
C GLU A 218 21.53 -9.97 18.63
N ASN A 219 20.85 -9.54 19.70
CA ASN A 219 20.87 -10.23 20.99
C ASN A 219 19.92 -11.44 21.02
N VAL A 220 18.72 -11.32 20.46
CA VAL A 220 17.66 -12.34 20.61
C VAL A 220 17.67 -13.40 19.51
N ALA A 221 18.24 -13.11 18.33
CA ALA A 221 18.21 -13.97 17.16
C ALA A 221 18.82 -15.37 17.41
N PRO A 222 19.98 -15.53 18.08
CA PRO A 222 20.57 -16.85 18.30
C PRO A 222 19.64 -17.80 19.07
N THR A 223 18.96 -17.30 20.12
CA THR A 223 18.02 -18.10 20.91
C THR A 223 16.75 -18.42 20.12
N ILE A 224 16.22 -17.45 19.36
CA ILE A 224 15.04 -17.66 18.50
C ILE A 224 15.33 -18.73 17.43
N MET A 225 16.48 -18.66 16.76
CA MET A 225 16.86 -19.63 15.74
C MET A 225 16.98 -21.04 16.32
N ARG A 226 17.55 -21.19 17.52
CA ARG A 226 17.62 -22.49 18.21
C ARG A 226 16.25 -23.09 18.48
N GLU A 227 15.30 -22.30 18.98
CA GLU A 227 13.94 -22.76 19.23
C GLU A 227 13.19 -23.09 17.92
N LEU A 228 13.39 -22.31 16.86
CA LEU A 228 12.83 -22.59 15.53
C LEU A 228 13.38 -23.88 14.93
N HIS A 229 14.68 -24.14 15.03
CA HIS A 229 15.27 -25.39 14.56
C HIS A 229 14.81 -26.60 15.38
N SER A 230 14.65 -26.44 16.69
CA SER A 230 14.06 -27.47 17.56
C SER A 230 12.62 -27.80 17.15
N PHE A 231 11.80 -26.77 16.87
CA PHE A 231 10.45 -26.97 16.32
C PHE A 231 10.52 -27.67 14.94
N GLN A 232 11.46 -27.28 14.08
CA GLN A 232 11.59 -27.85 12.74
C GLN A 232 11.91 -29.35 12.76
N SER A 233 12.72 -29.80 13.72
CA SER A 233 13.10 -31.22 13.85
C SER A 233 12.03 -32.04 14.57
N THR A 234 11.47 -31.52 15.67
CA THR A 234 10.57 -32.28 16.56
C THR A 234 9.10 -32.13 16.20
N GLY A 235 8.71 -31.05 15.55
CA GLY A 235 7.32 -30.65 15.39
C GLY A 235 6.65 -30.23 16.70
N LEU A 236 7.40 -30.01 17.79
CA LEU A 236 6.83 -29.63 19.09
C LEU A 236 6.93 -28.13 19.31
N LEU A 237 5.78 -27.48 19.53
CA LEU A 237 5.72 -26.04 19.82
C LEU A 237 6.03 -25.79 21.31
N PRO A 238 6.94 -24.84 21.65
CA PRO A 238 7.15 -24.45 23.04
C PRO A 238 5.85 -24.01 23.71
N THR A 239 5.57 -24.53 24.92
CA THR A 239 4.34 -24.24 25.69
C THR A 239 4.11 -22.74 25.86
N GLU A 240 5.18 -21.99 26.04
CA GLU A 240 5.17 -20.55 26.26
C GLU A 240 4.81 -19.79 24.98
N TRP A 241 5.18 -20.31 23.80
CA TRP A 241 4.74 -19.75 22.52
C TRP A 241 3.26 -20.03 22.27
N ALA A 242 2.75 -21.15 22.79
CA ALA A 242 1.38 -21.60 22.62
C ALA A 242 0.36 -20.82 23.48
N ARG A 243 0.78 -20.23 24.61
CA ARG A 243 -0.08 -19.41 25.48
C ARG A 243 -0.61 -18.18 24.75
N THR A 244 -1.92 -18.00 24.78
CA THR A 244 -2.61 -16.94 24.03
C THR A 244 -3.69 -16.28 24.90
N PHE A 245 -3.71 -14.95 24.94
CA PHE A 245 -4.84 -14.22 25.55
C PHE A 245 -5.96 -14.01 24.52
N ILE A 246 -7.21 -14.12 24.94
CA ILE A 246 -8.37 -13.78 24.10
C ILE A 246 -9.01 -12.51 24.64
N VAL A 247 -8.98 -11.45 23.82
CA VAL A 247 -9.69 -10.20 24.11
C VAL A 247 -11.05 -10.21 23.43
N LEU A 248 -12.07 -9.80 24.18
CA LEU A 248 -13.45 -9.75 23.71
C LEU A 248 -13.76 -8.34 23.18
N ILE A 249 -14.06 -8.23 21.88
CA ILE A 249 -14.39 -6.94 21.23
C ILE A 249 -15.88 -6.92 20.88
N PRO A 250 -16.64 -5.88 21.25
CA PRO A 250 -18.07 -5.80 20.94
C PRO A 250 -18.33 -5.69 19.43
N LYS A 251 -19.24 -6.51 18.91
CA LYS A 251 -19.68 -6.51 17.49
C LYS A 251 -20.70 -5.42 17.20
N LYS A 252 -21.53 -5.07 18.18
CA LYS A 252 -22.60 -4.07 18.09
C LYS A 252 -22.50 -3.05 19.22
N GLU A 253 -23.28 -1.98 19.12
CA GLU A 253 -23.47 -1.06 20.24
C GLU A 253 -24.32 -1.74 21.31
N ASN A 254 -24.00 -1.49 22.58
CA ASN A 254 -24.67 -2.09 23.75
C ASN A 254 -24.80 -3.63 23.64
N PRO A 255 -23.68 -4.37 23.68
CA PRO A 255 -23.69 -5.83 23.66
C PRO A 255 -24.36 -6.40 24.93
N GLU A 256 -25.21 -7.41 24.76
CA GLU A 256 -25.97 -8.01 25.88
C GLU A 256 -25.69 -9.50 26.04
N ARG A 257 -25.26 -10.20 24.98
CA ARG A 257 -24.97 -11.64 25.01
C ARG A 257 -23.50 -11.93 24.76
N VAL A 258 -23.01 -13.08 25.21
CA VAL A 258 -21.64 -13.55 24.93
C VAL A 258 -21.37 -13.59 23.41
N SER A 259 -22.38 -13.96 22.61
CA SER A 259 -22.30 -14.02 21.15
C SER A 259 -22.14 -12.65 20.46
N ASP A 260 -22.47 -11.55 21.16
CA ASP A 260 -22.28 -10.17 20.69
C ASP A 260 -20.81 -9.73 20.76
N TYR A 261 -19.93 -10.53 21.36
CA TYR A 261 -18.50 -10.28 21.41
C TYR A 261 -17.75 -11.14 20.38
N ARG A 262 -16.68 -10.56 19.83
CA ARG A 262 -15.73 -11.23 18.95
C ARG A 262 -14.47 -11.57 19.76
N PRO A 263 -14.08 -12.85 19.85
CA PRO A 263 -12.81 -13.21 20.46
C PRO A 263 -11.67 -12.82 19.51
N ILE A 264 -10.64 -12.15 20.02
CA ILE A 264 -9.40 -11.85 19.30
C ILE A 264 -8.22 -12.40 20.07
N SER A 265 -7.50 -13.32 19.44
CA SER A 265 -6.31 -13.98 19.96
C SER A 265 -5.09 -13.06 19.90
N LEU A 266 -4.54 -12.76 21.07
CA LEU A 266 -3.26 -12.10 21.27
C LEU A 266 -2.18 -13.18 21.44
N CYS A 267 -1.57 -13.57 20.33
CA CYS A 267 -0.50 -14.56 20.30
C CYS A 267 0.85 -13.90 20.59
N ASN A 268 1.76 -14.62 21.24
CA ASN A 268 3.15 -14.18 21.42
C ASN A 268 3.83 -13.94 20.06
N VAL A 269 4.73 -12.96 20.02
CA VAL A 269 5.38 -12.55 18.76
C VAL A 269 6.21 -13.69 18.17
N CYS A 270 6.86 -14.51 19.01
CA CYS A 270 7.63 -15.67 18.57
C CYS A 270 6.76 -16.70 17.83
N TYR A 271 5.57 -17.03 18.36
CA TYR A 271 4.62 -17.87 17.62
C TYR A 271 4.18 -17.20 16.31
N ARG A 272 3.85 -15.90 16.34
CA ARG A 272 3.47 -15.17 15.11
C ARG A 272 4.57 -15.16 14.07
N LEU A 273 5.84 -15.24 14.49
CA LEU A 273 7.00 -15.33 13.62
C LEU A 273 7.04 -16.67 12.91
N LEU A 274 6.92 -17.77 13.65
CA LEU A 274 6.77 -19.11 13.09
C LEU A 274 5.59 -19.21 12.12
N ALA A 275 4.40 -18.78 12.55
CA ALA A 275 3.20 -18.77 11.72
C ALA A 275 3.40 -17.96 10.42
N LYS A 276 4.14 -16.85 10.49
CA LYS A 276 4.42 -16.00 9.33
C LYS A 276 5.39 -16.67 8.35
N ILE A 277 6.40 -17.38 8.84
CA ILE A 277 7.34 -18.17 8.02
C ILE A 277 6.57 -19.24 7.25
N ILE A 278 5.77 -20.05 7.95
CA ILE A 278 4.91 -21.09 7.35
C ILE A 278 3.98 -20.49 6.28
N VAL A 279 3.32 -19.37 6.58
CA VAL A 279 2.45 -18.68 5.60
C VAL A 279 3.23 -18.21 4.38
N ASN A 280 4.42 -17.62 4.56
CA ASN A 280 5.20 -17.07 3.45
C ASN A 280 5.60 -18.18 2.46
N ARG A 281 5.94 -19.37 2.96
CA ARG A 281 6.28 -20.54 2.12
C ARG A 281 5.09 -21.08 1.33
N MET A 282 3.88 -21.14 1.91
CA MET A 282 2.70 -21.67 1.20
C MET A 282 2.03 -20.67 0.26
N LYS A 283 2.25 -19.37 0.45
CA LYS A 283 1.42 -18.30 -0.15
C LYS A 283 1.40 -18.34 -1.68
N SER A 284 2.52 -18.70 -2.32
CA SER A 284 2.64 -18.82 -3.77
C SER A 284 1.84 -19.98 -4.35
N LEU A 285 1.51 -21.00 -3.54
CA LEU A 285 0.78 -22.20 -3.95
C LEU A 285 -0.75 -22.01 -3.87
N LEU A 286 -1.23 -21.01 -3.14
CA LEU A 286 -2.66 -20.78 -2.94
C LEU A 286 -3.47 -20.58 -4.24
N PRO A 287 -2.97 -19.87 -5.27
CA PRO A 287 -3.74 -19.68 -6.51
C PRO A 287 -4.03 -20.98 -7.26
N SER A 288 -3.19 -22.02 -7.14
CA SER A 288 -3.42 -23.33 -7.77
C SER A 288 -4.27 -24.27 -6.91
N LEU A 289 -4.26 -24.08 -5.58
CA LEU A 289 -5.03 -24.92 -4.65
C LEU A 289 -6.46 -24.44 -4.41
N ILE A 290 -6.70 -23.13 -4.48
CA ILE A 290 -7.98 -22.52 -4.12
C ILE A 290 -8.77 -22.18 -5.39
N GLY A 291 -10.00 -22.70 -5.46
CA GLY A 291 -10.93 -22.48 -6.58
C GLY A 291 -11.18 -21.00 -6.85
N ILE A 292 -11.46 -20.65 -8.11
CA ILE A 292 -11.63 -19.27 -8.57
C ILE A 292 -12.79 -18.53 -7.90
N GLU A 293 -13.70 -19.26 -7.27
CA GLU A 293 -14.89 -18.80 -6.56
C GLU A 293 -14.57 -18.17 -5.20
N GLN A 294 -13.42 -18.50 -4.60
CA GLN A 294 -12.95 -17.96 -3.32
C GLN A 294 -11.99 -16.79 -3.53
N SER A 295 -12.45 -15.56 -3.25
CA SER A 295 -11.62 -14.36 -3.47
C SER A 295 -10.83 -13.90 -2.25
N ALA A 296 -11.14 -14.39 -1.04
CA ALA A 296 -10.46 -13.93 0.18
C ALA A 296 -9.11 -14.61 0.39
N PHE A 297 -8.14 -13.84 0.89
CA PHE A 297 -6.80 -14.28 1.32
C PHE A 297 -5.90 -14.95 0.24
N VAL A 298 -6.39 -15.15 -0.98
CA VAL A 298 -5.58 -15.58 -2.12
C VAL A 298 -4.87 -14.37 -2.73
N PRO A 299 -3.56 -14.44 -3.01
CA PRO A 299 -2.85 -13.38 -3.74
C PRO A 299 -3.58 -13.02 -5.04
N THR A 300 -3.43 -11.78 -5.48
CA THR A 300 -4.01 -11.23 -6.74
C THR A 300 -5.53 -11.16 -6.84
N ARG A 301 -6.32 -11.73 -5.91
CA ARG A 301 -7.79 -11.62 -5.88
C ARG A 301 -8.25 -10.43 -5.03
N ASN A 302 -9.37 -9.79 -5.41
CA ASN A 302 -9.89 -8.60 -4.74
C ASN A 302 -11.35 -8.80 -4.28
N ILE A 303 -11.72 -8.22 -3.13
CA ILE A 303 -13.11 -8.20 -2.63
C ILE A 303 -14.10 -7.65 -3.67
N SER A 304 -13.65 -6.72 -4.49
CA SER A 304 -14.38 -6.13 -5.61
C SER A 304 -14.83 -7.15 -6.66
N ASP A 305 -14.10 -8.24 -6.83
CA ASP A 305 -14.32 -9.20 -7.89
C ASP A 305 -15.67 -9.89 -7.68
N ASN A 306 -15.93 -10.39 -6.46
CA ASN A 306 -17.22 -10.97 -6.09
C ASN A 306 -18.37 -9.96 -6.21
N ILE A 307 -18.16 -8.71 -5.75
CA ILE A 307 -19.17 -7.65 -5.84
C ILE A 307 -19.60 -7.41 -7.29
N MET A 308 -18.63 -7.38 -8.22
CA MET A 308 -18.90 -7.20 -9.65
C MET A 308 -19.65 -8.37 -10.26
N ILE A 309 -19.26 -9.60 -9.92
CA ILE A 309 -19.94 -10.82 -10.39
C ILE A 309 -21.40 -10.81 -9.93
N VAL A 310 -21.64 -10.64 -8.63
CA VAL A 310 -22.99 -10.69 -8.04
C VAL A 310 -23.91 -9.64 -8.65
N GLN A 311 -23.42 -8.41 -8.87
CA GLN A 311 -24.23 -7.37 -9.48
C GLN A 311 -24.54 -7.65 -10.96
N GLU A 312 -23.61 -8.24 -11.72
CA GLU A 312 -23.89 -8.68 -13.10
C GLU A 312 -24.90 -9.83 -13.15
N MET A 313 -24.81 -10.79 -12.22
CA MET A 313 -25.77 -11.88 -12.06
C MET A 313 -27.17 -11.33 -11.74
N PHE A 314 -27.29 -10.45 -10.73
CA PHE A 314 -28.56 -9.80 -10.41
C PHE A 314 -29.15 -9.06 -11.61
N HIS A 315 -28.31 -8.34 -12.38
CA HIS A 315 -28.77 -7.67 -13.58
C HIS A 315 -29.32 -8.68 -14.60
N SER A 316 -28.56 -9.72 -14.93
CA SER A 316 -28.96 -10.73 -15.92
C SER A 316 -30.25 -11.47 -15.54
N ILE A 317 -30.33 -11.97 -14.30
CA ILE A 317 -31.46 -12.74 -13.78
C ILE A 317 -32.78 -11.95 -13.85
N ASN A 318 -32.73 -10.61 -13.80
CA ASN A 318 -33.93 -9.78 -13.83
C ASN A 318 -34.26 -9.22 -15.22
N THR A 319 -33.28 -9.18 -16.12
CA THR A 319 -33.51 -8.73 -17.51
C THR A 319 -34.06 -9.83 -18.40
N VAL A 320 -33.72 -11.10 -18.13
CA VAL A 320 -34.21 -12.25 -18.90
C VAL A 320 -35.46 -12.79 -18.22
N ARG A 321 -36.62 -12.63 -18.87
CA ARG A 321 -37.93 -13.06 -18.35
C ARG A 321 -38.41 -14.41 -18.92
N ASN A 322 -37.63 -14.99 -19.85
CA ASN A 322 -37.97 -16.22 -20.55
C ASN A 322 -37.06 -17.33 -20.02
N GLY A 323 -37.60 -18.24 -19.19
CA GLY A 323 -36.89 -19.40 -18.63
C GLY A 323 -37.20 -19.67 -17.16
N ASP A 324 -36.60 -20.72 -16.61
CA ASP A 324 -36.67 -21.05 -15.18
C ASP A 324 -36.05 -19.92 -14.32
N ALA A 325 -36.62 -19.68 -13.13
CA ALA A 325 -36.17 -18.61 -12.24
C ALA A 325 -34.92 -19.02 -11.44
N MET A 326 -33.84 -18.24 -11.50
CA MET A 326 -32.66 -18.41 -10.63
C MET A 326 -32.88 -17.74 -9.27
N MET A 327 -32.30 -18.29 -8.21
CA MET A 327 -32.28 -17.70 -6.87
C MET A 327 -30.86 -17.61 -6.30
N PHE A 328 -30.69 -16.73 -5.31
CA PHE A 328 -29.47 -16.67 -4.51
C PHE A 328 -29.74 -17.20 -3.10
N ILE A 329 -28.83 -18.01 -2.57
CA ILE A 329 -28.83 -18.44 -1.17
C ILE A 329 -27.59 -17.84 -0.52
N LYS A 330 -27.78 -16.98 0.48
CA LYS A 330 -26.69 -16.44 1.29
C LYS A 330 -26.62 -17.25 2.58
N CYS A 331 -25.48 -17.89 2.82
CA CYS A 331 -25.22 -18.65 4.03
C CYS A 331 -24.27 -17.87 4.95
N ASP A 332 -24.62 -17.80 6.24
CA ASP A 332 -23.76 -17.26 7.31
C ASP A 332 -23.29 -18.43 8.18
N MET A 333 -21.98 -18.59 8.35
CA MET A 333 -21.42 -19.66 9.19
C MET A 333 -21.33 -19.21 10.65
N GLU A 334 -21.93 -19.98 11.55
CA GLU A 334 -21.90 -19.67 12.98
C GLU A 334 -20.48 -19.86 13.54
N LYS A 335 -19.85 -18.79 14.01
CA LYS A 335 -18.53 -18.85 14.68
C LYS A 335 -17.50 -19.63 13.86
N ALA A 336 -17.44 -19.32 12.57
CA ALA A 336 -16.74 -20.11 11.55
C ALA A 336 -15.31 -20.54 11.90
N TYR A 337 -14.54 -19.64 12.54
CA TYR A 337 -13.19 -19.94 13.02
C TYR A 337 -13.20 -20.79 14.29
N ASP A 338 -14.04 -20.44 15.26
CA ASP A 338 -14.00 -21.03 16.61
C ASP A 338 -14.49 -22.48 16.63
N ARG A 339 -15.24 -22.92 15.61
CA ARG A 339 -15.78 -24.30 15.50
C ARG A 339 -14.93 -25.26 14.67
N MET A 340 -14.03 -24.76 13.83
CA MET A 340 -13.35 -25.59 12.81
C MET A 340 -12.67 -26.83 13.41
N ALA A 341 -13.03 -28.02 12.95
CA ALA A 341 -12.36 -29.26 13.36
C ALA A 341 -10.93 -29.31 12.82
N TRP A 342 -9.95 -29.61 13.68
CA TRP A 342 -8.55 -29.71 13.28
C TRP A 342 -8.30 -30.87 12.31
N GLN A 343 -9.02 -31.98 12.50
CA GLN A 343 -8.97 -33.16 11.66
C GLN A 343 -9.38 -32.84 10.22
N ALA A 344 -10.38 -31.97 10.02
CA ALA A 344 -10.78 -31.53 8.68
C ALA A 344 -9.69 -30.71 7.96
N ILE A 345 -8.94 -29.90 8.70
CA ILE A 345 -7.81 -29.13 8.16
C ILE A 345 -6.72 -30.09 7.68
N LEU A 346 -6.33 -31.03 8.55
CA LEU A 346 -5.30 -32.02 8.23
C LEU A 346 -5.72 -32.94 7.08
N PHE A 347 -7.00 -33.34 7.05
CA PHE A 347 -7.59 -34.10 5.94
C PHE A 347 -7.49 -33.35 4.61
N ALA A 348 -7.95 -32.09 4.56
CA ALA A 348 -7.87 -31.29 3.34
C ALA A 348 -6.42 -31.14 2.85
N MET A 349 -5.49 -30.82 3.76
CA MET A 349 -4.08 -30.63 3.38
C MET A 349 -3.39 -31.93 2.99
N HIS A 350 -3.73 -33.05 3.63
CA HIS A 350 -3.23 -34.37 3.23
C HIS A 350 -3.63 -34.68 1.79
N HIS A 351 -4.90 -34.45 1.45
CA HIS A 351 -5.42 -34.67 0.10
C HIS A 351 -4.97 -33.62 -0.93
N MET A 352 -4.48 -32.46 -0.49
CA MET A 352 -3.74 -31.52 -1.34
C MET A 352 -2.27 -31.92 -1.56
N ASN A 353 -1.85 -33.10 -1.07
CA ASN A 353 -0.49 -33.63 -1.19
C ASN A 353 0.57 -32.83 -0.40
N PHE A 354 0.21 -32.21 0.74
CA PHE A 354 1.23 -31.57 1.59
C PHE A 354 2.13 -32.62 2.28
N PRO A 355 3.46 -32.36 2.44
CA PRO A 355 4.37 -33.30 3.10
C PRO A 355 3.96 -33.62 4.53
N LYS A 356 4.15 -34.87 4.97
CA LYS A 356 3.83 -35.31 6.35
C LYS A 356 4.45 -34.41 7.43
N LYS A 357 5.71 -34.01 7.24
CA LYS A 357 6.42 -33.09 8.16
C LYS A 357 5.75 -31.72 8.25
N TRP A 358 5.19 -31.22 7.15
CA TRP A 358 4.42 -29.99 7.14
C TRP A 358 3.11 -30.15 7.91
N LEU A 359 2.39 -31.26 7.71
CA LEU A 359 1.16 -31.57 8.46
C LEU A 359 1.42 -31.63 9.97
N MET A 360 2.54 -32.22 10.40
CA MET A 360 2.98 -32.20 11.81
C MET A 360 3.16 -30.77 12.34
N TRP A 361 3.78 -29.87 11.56
CA TRP A 361 3.94 -28.47 11.96
C TRP A 361 2.59 -27.75 12.09
N ILE A 362 1.66 -27.99 11.16
CA ILE A 362 0.32 -27.40 11.20
C ILE A 362 -0.45 -27.91 12.42
N GLU A 363 -0.43 -29.22 12.65
CA GLU A 363 -1.06 -29.87 13.80
C GLU A 363 -0.55 -29.24 15.11
N ALA A 364 0.77 -29.16 15.28
CA ALA A 364 1.37 -28.55 16.46
C ALA A 364 0.96 -27.08 16.64
N CYS A 365 0.86 -26.31 15.55
CA CYS A 365 0.41 -24.92 15.62
C CYS A 365 -1.05 -24.80 16.10
N ILE A 366 -1.95 -25.69 15.67
CA ILE A 366 -3.39 -25.58 15.97
C ILE A 366 -3.79 -26.28 17.27
N SER A 367 -3.10 -27.35 17.70
CA SER A 367 -3.50 -28.20 18.83
C SER A 367 -2.80 -27.90 20.17
N SER A 368 -1.57 -27.39 20.13
CA SER A 368 -0.81 -26.94 21.31
C SER A 368 -1.37 -25.71 22.09
N PRO A 369 -2.16 -24.79 21.51
CA PRO A 369 -2.51 -23.53 22.19
C PRO A 369 -3.31 -23.70 23.48
N MET A 370 -3.06 -22.80 24.44
CA MET A 370 -3.88 -22.63 25.64
C MET A 370 -4.39 -21.19 25.71
N TYR A 371 -5.66 -21.01 26.08
CA TYR A 371 -6.33 -19.72 26.07
C TYR A 371 -6.67 -19.22 27.47
N ALA A 372 -6.40 -17.95 27.76
CA ALA A 372 -7.02 -17.25 28.88
C ALA A 372 -7.83 -16.06 28.36
N LEU A 373 -9.10 -15.96 28.78
CA LEU A 373 -10.02 -14.90 28.39
C LEU A 373 -9.71 -13.64 29.20
N LEU A 374 -9.56 -12.50 28.54
CA LEU A 374 -9.39 -11.20 29.19
C LEU A 374 -10.74 -10.49 29.29
N VAL A 375 -11.35 -10.50 30.46
CA VAL A 375 -12.56 -9.71 30.77
C VAL A 375 -12.12 -8.49 31.57
N ASN A 376 -12.39 -7.30 31.03
CA ASN A 376 -12.03 -6.00 31.65
C ASN A 376 -10.55 -5.83 32.08
N GLY A 377 -9.65 -6.67 31.57
CA GLY A 377 -8.21 -6.66 31.88
C GLY A 377 -7.75 -7.81 32.75
N ASN A 378 -8.67 -8.57 33.33
CA ASN A 378 -8.39 -9.71 34.19
C ASN A 378 -8.42 -11.03 33.39
N PRO A 379 -7.37 -11.88 33.49
CA PRO A 379 -7.34 -13.17 32.82
C PRO A 379 -8.15 -14.24 33.54
N SER A 380 -8.83 -15.10 32.78
CA SER A 380 -9.42 -16.35 33.25
C SER A 380 -8.37 -17.41 33.56
N ASN A 381 -8.82 -18.55 34.08
CA ASN A 381 -8.05 -19.78 34.05
C ASN A 381 -7.74 -20.20 32.60
N TRP A 382 -6.64 -20.94 32.42
CA TRP A 382 -6.25 -21.45 31.11
C TRP A 382 -7.19 -22.56 30.64
N LEU A 383 -7.72 -22.40 29.43
CA LEU A 383 -8.59 -23.33 28.74
C LEU A 383 -7.80 -24.02 27.62
N LYS A 384 -7.95 -25.35 27.49
CA LYS A 384 -7.37 -26.11 26.39
C LYS A 384 -8.47 -26.46 25.37
N PRO A 385 -8.44 -25.87 24.16
CA PRO A 385 -9.43 -26.18 23.12
C PRO A 385 -9.22 -27.60 22.56
N LYS A 386 -10.25 -28.18 21.95
CA LYS A 386 -10.14 -29.39 21.10
C LYS A 386 -10.43 -29.10 19.61
N CYS A 387 -10.92 -27.91 19.30
CA CYS A 387 -11.17 -27.44 17.94
C CYS A 387 -11.03 -25.92 17.86
N GLY A 388 -11.16 -25.39 16.64
CA GLY A 388 -11.19 -23.97 16.35
C GLY A 388 -9.83 -23.38 15.97
N LEU A 389 -9.88 -22.23 15.32
CA LEU A 389 -8.74 -21.47 14.83
C LEU A 389 -8.65 -20.11 15.53
N ARG A 390 -7.43 -19.64 15.79
CA ARG A 390 -7.17 -18.36 16.48
C ARG A 390 -7.55 -17.15 15.62
N GLN A 391 -8.49 -16.34 16.10
CA GLN A 391 -8.86 -15.10 15.42
C GLN A 391 -7.81 -14.00 15.63
N GLY A 392 -6.98 -13.75 14.62
CA GLY A 392 -5.87 -12.78 14.69
C GLY A 392 -4.49 -13.40 14.49
N ASP A 393 -4.43 -14.73 14.43
CA ASP A 393 -3.26 -15.50 14.01
C ASP A 393 -2.99 -15.33 12.50
N PRO A 394 -1.75 -15.04 12.07
CA PRO A 394 -1.40 -14.99 10.65
C PRO A 394 -1.72 -16.27 9.85
N LEU A 395 -1.66 -17.44 10.48
CA LEU A 395 -1.81 -18.74 9.82
C LEU A 395 -3.29 -19.13 9.62
N SER A 396 -4.14 -18.84 10.60
CA SER A 396 -5.54 -19.29 10.64
C SER A 396 -6.38 -18.97 9.38
N PRO A 397 -6.31 -17.77 8.77
CA PRO A 397 -7.09 -17.47 7.57
C PRO A 397 -6.79 -18.38 6.38
N TYR A 398 -5.54 -18.85 6.25
CA TYR A 398 -5.12 -19.72 5.16
C TYR A 398 -5.59 -21.15 5.38
N LEU A 399 -5.47 -21.67 6.61
CA LEU A 399 -6.02 -22.98 6.98
C LEU A 399 -7.54 -23.03 6.77
N PHE A 400 -8.22 -21.93 7.09
CA PHE A 400 -9.66 -21.81 6.87
C PHE A 400 -10.02 -21.99 5.38
N ILE A 401 -9.40 -21.22 4.47
CA ILE A 401 -9.75 -21.29 3.04
C ILE A 401 -9.34 -22.62 2.40
N LEU A 402 -8.22 -23.23 2.84
CA LEU A 402 -7.80 -24.55 2.37
C LEU A 402 -8.82 -25.62 2.75
N THR A 403 -9.40 -25.52 3.96
CA THR A 403 -10.46 -26.44 4.40
C THR A 403 -11.79 -26.16 3.69
N SER A 404 -12.14 -24.88 3.51
CA SER A 404 -13.34 -24.49 2.76
C SER A 404 -13.30 -24.91 1.28
N GLN A 405 -12.12 -25.20 0.73
CA GLN A 405 -11.99 -25.75 -0.62
C GLN A 405 -12.73 -27.09 -0.79
N LEU A 406 -12.93 -27.85 0.30
CA LEU A 406 -13.77 -29.05 0.29
C LEU A 406 -15.20 -28.72 -0.17
N LEU A 407 -15.79 -27.63 0.33
CA LEU A 407 -17.13 -27.20 -0.07
C LEU A 407 -17.19 -26.78 -1.54
N THR A 408 -16.20 -26.02 -1.99
CA THR A 408 -16.06 -25.64 -3.41
C THR A 408 -15.96 -26.87 -4.30
N HIS A 409 -15.19 -27.88 -3.91
CA HIS A 409 -15.05 -29.12 -4.65
C HIS A 409 -16.40 -29.85 -4.78
N MET A 410 -17.13 -30.03 -3.68
CA MET A 410 -18.45 -30.69 -3.70
C MET A 410 -19.48 -29.94 -4.55
N LEU A 411 -19.55 -28.61 -4.44
CA LEU A 411 -20.45 -27.80 -5.26
C LEU A 411 -20.08 -27.86 -6.75
N ASN A 412 -18.79 -27.93 -7.09
CA ASN A 412 -18.33 -28.03 -8.47
C ASN A 412 -18.54 -29.44 -9.07
N LYS A 413 -18.44 -30.51 -8.27
CA LYS A 413 -18.85 -31.86 -8.69
C LYS A 413 -20.35 -31.90 -9.00
N ASN A 414 -21.19 -31.35 -8.11
CA ASN A 414 -22.63 -31.28 -8.34
C ASN A 414 -23.00 -30.41 -9.56
N LEU A 415 -22.25 -29.35 -9.83
CA LEU A 415 -22.39 -28.54 -11.04
C LEU A 415 -22.02 -29.32 -12.31
N SER A 416 -20.90 -30.05 -12.27
CA SER A 416 -20.40 -30.84 -13.41
C SER A 416 -21.30 -32.04 -13.71
N ALA A 417 -21.89 -32.65 -12.69
CA ALA A 417 -22.88 -33.72 -12.81
C ALA A 417 -24.29 -33.23 -13.23
N GLY A 418 -24.49 -31.91 -13.40
CA GLY A 418 -25.79 -31.33 -13.75
C GLY A 418 -26.85 -31.36 -12.64
N LYS A 419 -26.46 -31.69 -11.40
CA LYS A 419 -27.34 -31.69 -10.21
C LYS A 419 -27.64 -30.27 -9.71
N ILE A 420 -26.72 -29.33 -9.95
CA ILE A 420 -26.89 -27.90 -9.73
C ILE A 420 -26.68 -27.19 -11.08
N SER A 421 -27.58 -26.28 -11.45
CA SER A 421 -27.47 -25.62 -12.76
C SER A 421 -26.39 -24.52 -12.80
N GLY A 422 -26.27 -23.76 -11.72
CA GLY A 422 -25.40 -22.58 -11.64
C GLY A 422 -25.82 -21.44 -12.58
N PHE A 423 -25.20 -20.27 -12.41
CA PHE A 423 -25.42 -19.12 -13.27
C PHE A 423 -24.50 -19.14 -14.49
N CYS A 424 -25.04 -18.83 -15.67
CA CYS A 424 -24.36 -18.92 -16.95
C CYS A 424 -24.80 -17.75 -17.86
N ILE A 425 -23.86 -17.10 -18.55
CA ILE A 425 -24.18 -16.07 -19.57
C ILE A 425 -23.95 -16.61 -20.98
N ASP A 426 -22.86 -17.34 -21.18
CA ASP A 426 -22.60 -18.17 -22.33
C ASP A 426 -22.13 -19.55 -21.87
N SER A 427 -22.21 -20.57 -22.75
CA SER A 427 -21.94 -21.98 -22.41
C SER A 427 -20.54 -22.27 -21.86
N ARG A 428 -19.64 -21.28 -21.72
CA ARG A 428 -18.24 -21.45 -21.33
C ARG A 428 -17.97 -21.23 -19.85
N THR A 429 -18.74 -20.37 -19.16
CA THR A 429 -18.49 -20.06 -17.74
C THR A 429 -19.75 -20.24 -16.90
N ARG A 430 -19.78 -21.27 -16.04
CA ARG A 430 -20.83 -21.50 -15.06
C ARG A 430 -20.34 -21.19 -13.65
N ILE A 431 -21.16 -20.50 -12.87
CA ILE A 431 -20.84 -20.11 -11.49
C ILE A 431 -21.95 -20.62 -10.57
N SER A 432 -21.65 -21.62 -9.76
CA SER A 432 -22.59 -22.17 -8.76
C SER A 432 -22.53 -21.43 -7.43
N HIS A 433 -21.37 -20.86 -7.07
CA HIS A 433 -21.17 -20.21 -5.77
C HIS A 433 -20.04 -19.18 -5.83
N LEU A 434 -20.00 -18.32 -4.82
CA LEU A 434 -18.93 -17.37 -4.53
C LEU A 434 -18.65 -17.36 -3.04
N MET A 435 -17.37 -17.30 -2.68
CA MET A 435 -16.92 -17.25 -1.30
C MET A 435 -16.01 -16.05 -1.07
N TYR A 436 -16.13 -15.46 0.10
CA TYR A 436 -15.15 -14.52 0.63
C TYR A 436 -14.90 -14.88 2.10
N ALA A 437 -13.92 -15.75 2.32
CA ALA A 437 -13.72 -16.43 3.59
C ALA A 437 -14.99 -17.21 3.97
N ASP A 438 -15.65 -16.85 5.07
CA ASP A 438 -16.87 -17.46 5.60
C ASP A 438 -18.17 -16.97 4.93
N ASP A 439 -18.14 -15.83 4.22
CA ASP A 439 -19.30 -15.34 3.47
C ASP A 439 -19.53 -16.20 2.21
N LEU A 440 -20.56 -17.06 2.25
CA LEU A 440 -20.94 -17.95 1.14
C LEU A 440 -22.21 -17.45 0.44
N LEU A 441 -22.15 -17.34 -0.88
CA LEU A 441 -23.29 -17.02 -1.74
C LEU A 441 -23.42 -18.09 -2.83
N ILE A 442 -24.50 -18.86 -2.81
CA ILE A 442 -24.82 -19.89 -3.80
C ILE A 442 -25.84 -19.33 -4.80
N VAL A 443 -25.69 -19.70 -6.07
CA VAL A 443 -26.57 -19.31 -7.18
C VAL A 443 -27.03 -20.57 -7.91
N THR A 444 -28.34 -20.78 -7.95
CA THR A 444 -28.97 -22.05 -8.35
C THR A 444 -30.35 -21.78 -8.94
N MET A 445 -30.94 -22.76 -9.61
CA MET A 445 -32.34 -22.65 -10.02
C MET A 445 -33.26 -22.74 -8.81
N ALA A 446 -34.36 -21.99 -8.85
CA ALA A 446 -35.42 -22.06 -7.85
C ALA A 446 -36.24 -23.35 -8.03
N LYS A 447 -35.59 -24.50 -7.86
CA LYS A 447 -36.15 -25.85 -7.96
C LYS A 447 -35.91 -26.61 -6.66
N ILE A 448 -36.89 -27.40 -6.23
CA ILE A 448 -36.79 -28.16 -4.98
C ILE A 448 -35.69 -29.23 -5.07
N GLN A 449 -35.48 -29.81 -6.25
CA GLN A 449 -34.41 -30.77 -6.49
C GLN A 449 -33.03 -30.16 -6.21
N GLU A 450 -32.74 -28.96 -6.75
CA GLU A 450 -31.45 -28.29 -6.49
C GLU A 450 -31.33 -27.84 -5.02
N CYS A 451 -32.44 -27.45 -4.37
CA CYS A 451 -32.45 -27.17 -2.94
C CYS A 451 -32.05 -28.39 -2.11
N ASN A 452 -32.53 -29.59 -2.46
CA ASN A 452 -32.16 -30.83 -1.78
C ASN A 452 -30.66 -31.08 -1.87
N VAL A 453 -30.10 -31.00 -3.08
CA VAL A 453 -28.67 -31.20 -3.32
C VAL A 453 -27.81 -30.21 -2.53
N ILE A 454 -28.23 -28.94 -2.45
CA ILE A 454 -27.52 -27.92 -1.67
C ILE A 454 -27.59 -28.21 -0.18
N THR A 455 -28.77 -28.56 0.35
CA THR A 455 -28.93 -28.93 1.76
C THR A 455 -28.06 -30.13 2.12
N GLU A 456 -28.10 -31.21 1.33
CA GLU A 456 -27.30 -32.41 1.52
C GLU A 456 -25.79 -32.10 1.48
N THR A 457 -25.36 -31.26 0.53
CA THR A 457 -23.96 -30.84 0.41
C THR A 457 -23.50 -30.05 1.64
N LEU A 458 -24.33 -29.12 2.13
CA LEU A 458 -24.02 -28.33 3.31
C LEU A 458 -24.00 -29.19 4.57
N GLU A 459 -24.96 -30.09 4.74
CA GLU A 459 -25.03 -31.01 5.88
C GLU A 459 -23.79 -31.91 5.94
N PHE A 460 -23.41 -32.51 4.81
CA PHE A 460 -22.20 -33.32 4.71
C PHE A 460 -20.91 -32.50 4.97
N TYR A 461 -20.81 -31.30 4.41
CA TYR A 461 -19.68 -30.40 4.72
C TYR A 461 -19.60 -30.07 6.22
N THR A 462 -20.74 -29.81 6.86
CA THR A 462 -20.80 -29.47 8.29
C THR A 462 -20.47 -30.67 9.19
N SER A 463 -20.81 -31.90 8.79
CA SER A 463 -20.48 -33.10 9.56
C SER A 463 -18.97 -33.35 9.61
N ILE A 464 -18.25 -33.04 8.52
CA ILE A 464 -16.80 -33.19 8.41
C ILE A 464 -16.05 -32.08 9.13
N THR A 465 -16.51 -30.83 8.99
CA THR A 465 -15.75 -29.64 9.42
C THR A 465 -16.10 -29.13 10.81
N ASN A 466 -17.15 -29.67 11.44
CA ASN A 466 -17.79 -29.14 12.65
C ASN A 466 -18.32 -27.68 12.49
N GLN A 467 -18.38 -27.17 11.25
CA GLN A 467 -19.03 -25.89 10.98
C GLN A 467 -20.54 -26.02 11.11
N LYS A 468 -21.23 -24.89 11.26
CA LYS A 468 -22.69 -24.87 11.38
C LYS A 468 -23.25 -23.67 10.63
N VAL A 469 -24.25 -23.90 9.79
CA VAL A 469 -24.97 -22.82 9.11
C VAL A 469 -25.90 -22.11 10.10
N ASN A 470 -25.78 -20.80 10.19
CA ASN A 470 -26.69 -19.97 10.97
C ASN A 470 -27.96 -19.68 10.16
N LEU A 471 -28.99 -20.49 10.34
CA LEU A 471 -30.26 -20.36 9.60
C LEU A 471 -30.97 -19.02 9.84
N THR A 472 -30.78 -18.40 11.01
CA THR A 472 -31.40 -17.09 11.34
C THR A 472 -30.76 -15.92 10.61
N LYS A 473 -29.48 -16.03 10.24
CA LYS A 473 -28.73 -15.02 9.49
C LYS A 473 -28.61 -15.35 8.00
N SER A 474 -28.84 -16.61 7.65
CA SER A 474 -28.89 -17.07 6.27
C SER A 474 -30.23 -16.70 5.65
N ALA A 475 -30.23 -16.39 4.35
CA ALA A 475 -31.42 -15.91 3.65
C ALA A 475 -31.41 -16.31 2.18
N VAL A 476 -32.61 -16.45 1.61
CA VAL A 476 -32.83 -16.74 0.20
C VAL A 476 -33.39 -15.50 -0.50
N TYR A 477 -32.88 -15.19 -1.69
CA TYR A 477 -33.27 -14.03 -2.46
C TYR A 477 -33.80 -14.47 -3.82
N PHE A 478 -35.00 -13.98 -4.14
CA PHE A 478 -35.72 -14.35 -5.36
C PHE A 478 -35.84 -13.17 -6.35
N PRO A 479 -36.03 -13.47 -7.65
CA PRO A 479 -36.53 -12.50 -8.62
C PRO A 479 -37.96 -12.06 -8.26
N ASN A 480 -38.32 -10.82 -8.59
CA ASN A 480 -39.62 -10.25 -8.21
C ASN A 480 -40.84 -10.96 -8.83
N TRP A 481 -40.63 -11.78 -9.87
CA TRP A 481 -41.68 -12.39 -10.68
C TRP A 481 -41.90 -13.89 -10.40
N ILE A 482 -41.22 -14.46 -9.40
CA ILE A 482 -41.39 -15.89 -9.05
C ILE A 482 -42.74 -16.15 -8.36
N ASN A 483 -43.32 -17.33 -8.60
CA ASN A 483 -44.58 -17.79 -8.00
C ASN A 483 -44.46 -17.93 -6.45
N ARG A 484 -45.50 -17.47 -5.72
CA ARG A 484 -45.56 -17.50 -4.25
C ARG A 484 -45.56 -18.90 -3.63
N ASP A 485 -46.21 -19.88 -4.26
CA ASP A 485 -46.25 -21.26 -3.77
C ASP A 485 -44.88 -21.94 -3.89
N LEU A 486 -44.16 -21.67 -4.99
CA LEU A 486 -42.78 -22.12 -5.16
C LEU A 486 -41.87 -21.52 -4.08
N LYS A 487 -41.97 -20.21 -3.80
CA LYS A 487 -41.25 -19.59 -2.67
C LYS A 487 -41.55 -20.32 -1.35
N ARG A 488 -42.82 -20.56 -1.04
CA ARG A 488 -43.24 -21.22 0.21
C ARG A 488 -42.68 -22.64 0.33
N ARG A 489 -42.59 -23.39 -0.78
CA ARG A 489 -41.96 -24.72 -0.81
C ARG A 489 -40.46 -24.64 -0.57
N ILE A 490 -39.76 -23.69 -1.20
CA ILE A 490 -38.33 -23.49 -1.04
C ILE A 490 -37.99 -23.07 0.41
N HIS A 491 -38.76 -22.17 1.02
CA HIS A 491 -38.59 -21.79 2.42
C HIS A 491 -38.71 -22.98 3.37
N ARG A 492 -39.73 -23.82 3.18
CA ARG A 492 -39.91 -25.04 3.98
C ARG A 492 -38.73 -26.01 3.82
N LYS A 493 -38.15 -26.10 2.62
CA LYS A 493 -37.03 -27.01 2.36
C LYS A 493 -35.71 -26.50 2.94
N LEU A 494 -35.39 -25.21 2.77
CA LEU A 494 -34.11 -24.64 3.20
C LEU A 494 -34.09 -24.20 4.67
N GLY A 495 -35.25 -23.99 5.29
CA GLY A 495 -35.33 -23.46 6.66
C GLY A 495 -34.82 -22.02 6.81
N MET A 496 -34.66 -21.30 5.70
CA MET A 496 -34.12 -19.94 5.64
C MET A 496 -35.22 -18.92 5.33
N GLN A 497 -35.08 -17.69 5.86
CA GLN A 497 -36.02 -16.60 5.61
C GLN A 497 -35.82 -15.95 4.23
N GLU A 498 -36.84 -15.25 3.73
CA GLU A 498 -36.71 -14.42 2.51
C GLU A 498 -35.91 -13.16 2.84
N GLY A 499 -34.83 -12.94 2.10
CA GLY A 499 -34.01 -11.74 2.24
C GLY A 499 -34.60 -10.56 1.48
N SER A 500 -34.34 -9.34 1.98
CA SER A 500 -34.77 -8.11 1.31
C SER A 500 -33.75 -7.64 0.26
N ILE A 501 -34.25 -7.15 -0.87
CA ILE A 501 -33.43 -6.54 -1.93
C ILE A 501 -33.57 -5.02 -1.83
N PRO A 502 -32.47 -4.24 -1.85
CA PRO A 502 -31.09 -4.62 -2.16
C PRO A 502 -30.37 -5.45 -1.07
N LEU A 503 -29.72 -6.54 -1.50
CA LEU A 503 -28.90 -7.43 -0.68
C LEU A 503 -27.65 -6.71 -0.17
N THR A 504 -27.40 -6.76 1.14
CA THR A 504 -26.10 -6.34 1.70
C THR A 504 -25.08 -7.47 1.61
N TYR A 505 -24.07 -7.30 0.75
CA TYR A 505 -22.99 -8.27 0.53
C TYR A 505 -21.64 -7.55 0.56
N LEU A 506 -20.70 -8.07 1.36
CA LEU A 506 -19.34 -7.53 1.54
C LEU A 506 -19.32 -6.02 1.88
N GLY A 507 -20.35 -5.54 2.60
CA GLY A 507 -20.47 -4.14 3.02
C GLY A 507 -21.06 -3.18 1.99
N ILE A 508 -21.59 -3.67 0.86
CA ILE A 508 -22.33 -2.87 -0.13
C ILE A 508 -23.73 -3.42 -0.37
N LYS A 509 -24.69 -2.52 -0.62
CA LYS A 509 -26.05 -2.87 -1.06
C LYS A 509 -26.07 -3.13 -2.58
N LEU A 510 -26.44 -4.34 -2.97
CA LEU A 510 -26.54 -4.84 -4.34
C LEU A 510 -28.00 -5.10 -4.69
N GLY A 511 -28.50 -4.65 -5.83
CA GLY A 511 -29.92 -4.82 -6.14
C GLY A 511 -30.38 -4.33 -7.51
N TYR A 512 -31.70 -4.21 -7.65
CA TYR A 512 -32.38 -3.95 -8.93
C TYR A 512 -32.37 -2.47 -9.32
N GLY A 513 -31.88 -2.19 -10.52
CA GLY A 513 -32.14 -0.94 -11.22
C GLY A 513 -31.17 0.21 -10.92
N LYS A 514 -31.67 1.44 -11.12
CA LYS A 514 -30.90 2.69 -11.04
C LYS A 514 -30.68 3.05 -9.57
N GLN A 515 -29.41 3.13 -9.16
CA GLN A 515 -29.05 3.56 -7.80
C GLN A 515 -29.51 5.01 -7.55
N LEU A 516 -30.30 5.20 -6.50
CA LEU A 516 -30.86 6.48 -6.05
C LEU A 516 -30.00 7.06 -4.92
N LEU A 517 -30.19 8.36 -4.62
CA LEU A 517 -29.45 9.04 -3.55
C LEU A 517 -29.65 8.33 -2.18
N ARG A 518 -30.90 7.92 -1.90
CA ARG A 518 -31.31 7.22 -0.67
C ARG A 518 -30.60 5.90 -0.43
N ASP A 519 -30.11 5.25 -1.49
CA ASP A 519 -29.40 3.97 -1.37
C ASP A 519 -28.04 4.13 -0.65
N TYR A 520 -27.58 5.38 -0.49
CA TYR A 520 -26.34 5.75 0.18
C TYR A 520 -26.54 6.44 1.54
N ASP A 521 -27.76 6.47 2.09
CA ASP A 521 -28.03 7.15 3.36
C ASP A 521 -27.24 6.52 4.52
N ASP A 522 -27.14 5.19 4.58
CA ASP A 522 -26.30 4.48 5.57
C ASP A 522 -24.82 4.90 5.47
N PHE A 523 -24.33 5.12 4.25
CA PHE A 523 -22.96 5.60 4.04
C PHE A 523 -22.81 7.03 4.52
N GLN A 524 -23.77 7.90 4.21
CA GLN A 524 -23.78 9.28 4.68
C GLN A 524 -23.84 9.36 6.21
N ALA A 525 -24.70 8.56 6.84
CA ALA A 525 -24.82 8.46 8.30
C ALA A 525 -23.53 7.96 8.95
N LYS A 526 -22.82 6.99 8.34
CA LYS A 526 -21.50 6.55 8.79
C LYS A 526 -20.46 7.67 8.72
N VAL A 527 -20.48 8.47 7.66
CA VAL A 527 -19.60 9.66 7.54
C VAL A 527 -19.95 10.68 8.62
N ASP A 528 -21.22 10.95 8.87
CA ASP A 528 -21.67 11.91 9.88
C ASP A 528 -21.29 11.47 11.30
N SER A 529 -21.53 10.21 11.64
CA SER A 529 -21.11 9.61 12.92
C SER A 529 -19.60 9.75 13.14
N ARG A 530 -18.79 9.54 12.08
CA ARG A 530 -17.33 9.73 12.15
C ARG A 530 -16.94 11.19 12.35
N LEU A 531 -17.52 12.11 11.58
CA LEU A 531 -17.27 13.55 11.71
C LEU A 531 -17.67 14.07 13.10
N ALA A 532 -18.78 13.59 13.66
CA ALA A 532 -19.21 13.89 15.02
C ALA A 532 -18.22 13.34 16.06
N SER A 533 -17.72 12.12 15.87
CA SER A 533 -16.78 11.48 16.79
C SER A 533 -15.43 12.21 16.91
N TRP A 534 -15.03 12.97 15.89
CA TRP A 534 -13.73 13.64 15.86
C TRP A 534 -13.63 14.92 16.68
N LYS A 535 -14.62 15.22 17.54
CA LYS A 535 -14.64 16.36 18.47
C LYS A 535 -13.84 17.54 17.92
N ARG A 536 -14.35 18.14 16.83
CA ARG A 536 -13.72 19.17 15.96
C ARG A 536 -12.94 20.26 16.71
N ASN A 537 -13.35 20.54 17.95
CA ASN A 537 -12.78 21.53 18.85
C ASN A 537 -11.40 21.17 19.43
N SER A 538 -10.97 19.91 19.30
CA SER A 538 -9.67 19.45 19.79
C SER A 538 -8.59 19.37 18.71
N LEU A 539 -8.87 19.72 17.44
CA LEU A 539 -7.96 19.52 16.31
C LEU A 539 -7.64 20.82 15.56
N SER A 540 -6.37 21.03 15.23
CA SER A 540 -5.93 22.08 14.32
C SER A 540 -6.37 21.79 12.87
N GLN A 541 -6.35 22.80 12.00
CA GLN A 541 -6.67 22.60 10.57
C GLN A 541 -5.74 21.59 9.90
N ALA A 542 -4.45 21.56 10.26
CA ALA A 542 -3.50 20.56 9.79
C ALA A 542 -3.89 19.15 10.28
N GLY A 543 -4.28 18.99 11.56
CA GLY A 543 -4.80 17.72 12.09
C GLY A 543 -6.09 17.25 11.38
N ARG A 544 -7.00 18.17 11.06
CA ARG A 544 -8.21 17.90 10.27
C ARG A 544 -7.87 17.45 8.85
N LEU A 545 -6.91 18.08 8.19
CA LEU A 545 -6.46 17.70 6.85
C LEU A 545 -5.91 16.26 6.84
N VAL A 546 -5.15 15.86 7.87
CA VAL A 546 -4.67 14.48 8.01
C VAL A 546 -5.84 13.51 8.14
N LEU A 547 -6.86 13.82 8.95
CA LEU A 547 -8.07 13.00 9.10
C LEU A 547 -8.88 12.84 7.81
N ILE A 548 -9.06 13.94 7.07
CA ILE A 548 -9.76 13.93 5.79
C ILE A 548 -9.07 12.94 4.83
N ASN A 549 -7.76 13.07 4.68
CA ASN A 549 -6.99 12.27 3.73
C ASN A 549 -6.83 10.81 4.17
N SER A 550 -6.67 10.55 5.46
CA SER A 550 -6.43 9.20 5.98
C SER A 550 -7.69 8.41 6.28
N VAL A 551 -8.81 9.06 6.59
CA VAL A 551 -10.04 8.38 7.00
C VAL A 551 -11.21 8.64 6.05
N LEU A 552 -11.60 9.90 5.81
CA LEU A 552 -12.80 10.19 4.98
C LEU A 552 -12.62 9.69 3.54
N GLY A 553 -11.46 9.97 2.94
CA GLY A 553 -11.14 9.45 1.60
C GLY A 553 -11.16 7.93 1.56
N ALA A 554 -10.62 7.26 2.58
CA ALA A 554 -10.58 5.79 2.65
C ALA A 554 -11.98 5.17 2.83
N MET A 555 -12.88 5.81 3.57
CA MET A 555 -14.24 5.32 3.78
C MET A 555 -15.03 5.23 2.47
N SER A 556 -14.85 6.18 1.55
CA SER A 556 -15.53 6.17 0.25
C SER A 556 -14.93 5.19 -0.76
N ASN A 557 -13.66 4.81 -0.60
CA ASN A 557 -12.94 3.99 -1.60
C ASN A 557 -13.63 2.64 -1.87
N HIS A 558 -14.19 1.99 -0.83
CA HIS A 558 -14.84 0.70 -1.00
C HIS A 558 -16.07 0.76 -1.91
N ILE A 559 -16.85 1.85 -1.82
CA ILE A 559 -18.02 2.07 -2.67
C ILE A 559 -17.58 2.54 -4.06
N PHE A 560 -16.71 3.54 -4.10
CA PHE A 560 -16.24 4.17 -5.34
C PHE A 560 -15.44 3.23 -6.25
N ALA A 561 -14.78 2.22 -5.70
CA ALA A 561 -14.12 1.19 -6.48
C ALA A 561 -15.10 0.26 -7.22
N ASN A 562 -16.36 0.19 -6.79
CA ASN A 562 -17.34 -0.77 -7.31
C ASN A 562 -18.49 -0.12 -8.08
N PHE A 563 -18.85 1.13 -7.75
CA PHE A 563 -20.01 1.83 -8.33
C PHE A 563 -19.66 3.25 -8.78
N ALA A 564 -20.27 3.68 -9.89
CA ALA A 564 -20.35 5.10 -10.23
C ALA A 564 -21.50 5.73 -9.44
N VAL A 565 -21.15 6.53 -8.44
CA VAL A 565 -22.11 7.17 -7.56
C VAL A 565 -22.60 8.48 -8.20
N SER A 566 -23.87 8.83 -7.98
CA SER A 566 -24.46 10.06 -8.51
C SER A 566 -23.70 11.31 -8.03
N LYS A 567 -23.71 12.36 -8.86
CA LYS A 567 -23.11 13.66 -8.51
C LYS A 567 -23.66 14.24 -7.20
N GLY A 568 -24.91 13.90 -6.84
CA GLY A 568 -25.52 14.35 -5.58
C GLY A 568 -24.77 13.85 -4.35
N VAL A 569 -24.39 12.56 -4.31
CA VAL A 569 -23.66 11.98 -3.17
C VAL A 569 -22.25 12.52 -3.07
N THR A 570 -21.53 12.62 -4.19
CA THR A 570 -20.17 13.15 -4.22
C THR A 570 -20.11 14.63 -3.86
N ASN A 571 -21.11 15.41 -4.28
CA ASN A 571 -21.24 16.81 -3.88
C ASN A 571 -21.59 16.94 -2.39
N SER A 572 -22.47 16.08 -1.85
CA SER A 572 -22.75 16.01 -0.41
C SER A 572 -21.48 15.69 0.39
N LEU A 573 -20.70 14.70 -0.03
CA LEU A 573 -19.43 14.35 0.61
C LEU A 573 -18.40 15.48 0.53
N SER A 574 -18.27 16.12 -0.64
CA SER A 574 -17.38 17.28 -0.83
C SER A 574 -17.76 18.44 0.09
N ARG A 575 -19.07 18.70 0.26
CA ARG A 575 -19.59 19.69 1.20
C ARG A 575 -19.18 19.34 2.63
N LYS A 576 -19.46 18.11 3.09
CA LYS A 576 -19.10 17.66 4.46
C LYS A 576 -17.58 17.75 4.72
N ILE A 577 -16.75 17.40 3.74
CA ILE A 577 -15.27 17.52 3.85
C ILE A 577 -14.87 19.00 3.97
N ARG A 578 -15.44 19.85 3.12
CA ARG A 578 -15.16 21.30 3.10
C ARG A 578 -15.58 21.97 4.41
N ASP A 579 -16.77 21.66 4.90
CA ASP A 579 -17.30 22.21 6.15
C ASP A 579 -16.43 21.76 7.33
N PHE A 580 -16.05 20.48 7.39
CA PHE A 580 -15.11 19.99 8.41
C PHE A 580 -13.73 20.68 8.36
N LEU A 581 -13.22 20.99 7.17
CA LEU A 581 -11.94 21.67 7.00
C LEU A 581 -11.96 23.12 7.50
N TRP A 582 -13.04 23.87 7.22
CA TRP A 582 -13.09 25.32 7.43
C TRP A 582 -13.81 25.75 8.71
N GLU A 583 -14.88 25.07 9.13
CA GLU A 583 -15.76 25.52 10.22
C GLU A 583 -15.01 25.70 11.56
N LYS A 584 -15.23 26.83 12.23
CA LYS A 584 -14.65 27.18 13.53
C LYS A 584 -15.52 26.65 14.69
N ARG A 585 -15.09 26.85 15.94
CA ARG A 585 -15.82 26.42 17.16
C ARG A 585 -17.30 26.91 17.14
N ASN A 586 -18.20 26.10 17.68
CA ASN A 586 -19.63 26.39 17.93
C ASN A 586 -20.53 26.59 16.69
N ASN A 587 -20.34 25.82 15.62
CA ASN A 587 -21.22 25.84 14.42
C ASN A 587 -21.40 27.23 13.77
N LYS A 588 -20.54 28.21 14.06
CA LYS A 588 -20.55 29.49 13.34
C LYS A 588 -19.95 29.29 11.95
N LYS A 589 -20.70 29.68 10.91
CA LYS A 589 -20.23 29.65 9.51
C LYS A 589 -18.91 30.41 9.41
N SER A 590 -17.84 29.71 9.05
CA SER A 590 -16.51 30.29 8.84
C SER A 590 -16.33 30.72 7.39
N LEU A 591 -15.58 31.80 7.16
CA LEU A 591 -15.21 32.22 5.80
C LEU A 591 -14.34 31.15 5.11
N HIS A 592 -14.75 30.71 3.93
CA HIS A 592 -13.93 29.84 3.07
C HIS A 592 -12.90 30.69 2.33
N LEU A 593 -11.62 30.58 2.71
CA LEU A 593 -10.56 31.46 2.21
C LEU A 593 -10.19 31.24 0.74
N LEU A 594 -10.48 30.05 0.19
CA LEU A 594 -10.11 29.65 -1.17
C LEU A 594 -11.26 28.92 -1.86
N LYS A 595 -11.31 29.02 -3.21
CA LYS A 595 -12.21 28.21 -4.04
C LYS A 595 -11.90 26.72 -3.82
N TRP A 596 -12.94 25.89 -3.76
CA TRP A 596 -12.79 24.48 -3.44
C TRP A 596 -11.89 23.74 -4.44
N ASP A 597 -11.99 24.08 -5.73
CA ASP A 597 -11.16 23.48 -6.77
C ASP A 597 -9.67 23.78 -6.55
N SER A 598 -9.32 24.99 -6.10
CA SER A 598 -7.94 25.33 -5.73
C SER A 598 -7.45 24.48 -4.55
N VAL A 599 -8.33 24.18 -3.58
CA VAL A 599 -7.99 23.36 -2.40
C VAL A 599 -7.76 21.89 -2.76
N THR A 600 -8.52 21.34 -3.70
CA THR A 600 -8.46 19.92 -4.12
C THR A 600 -7.41 19.64 -5.21
N THR A 601 -6.77 20.67 -5.77
CA THR A 601 -5.63 20.48 -6.68
C THR A 601 -4.46 19.74 -6.00
N ALA A 602 -3.53 19.24 -6.81
CA ALA A 602 -2.36 18.56 -6.29
C ALA A 602 -1.48 19.52 -5.47
N ARG A 603 -0.79 18.98 -4.48
CA ARG A 603 0.15 19.75 -3.65
C ARG A 603 1.22 20.48 -4.45
N VAL A 604 1.71 19.86 -5.52
CA VAL A 604 2.69 20.44 -6.45
C VAL A 604 2.16 21.64 -7.23
N ASN A 605 0.83 21.83 -7.29
CA ASN A 605 0.16 22.93 -7.96
C ASN A 605 -0.55 23.87 -6.97
N GLY A 606 -0.21 23.80 -5.68
CA GLY A 606 -0.76 24.69 -4.66
C GLY A 606 -2.03 24.24 -3.95
N GLY A 607 -2.50 23.01 -4.14
CA GLY A 607 -3.60 22.47 -3.33
C GLY A 607 -3.15 21.84 -2.01
N LEU A 608 -4.11 21.39 -1.18
CA LEU A 608 -3.82 20.69 0.09
C LEU A 608 -3.63 19.17 -0.07
N GLY A 609 -3.84 18.66 -1.29
CA GLY A 609 -3.85 17.24 -1.58
C GLY A 609 -5.10 16.53 -1.08
N ILE A 610 -6.21 17.27 -0.91
CA ILE A 610 -7.54 16.68 -0.66
C ILE A 610 -8.06 16.12 -1.97
N ARG A 611 -8.45 14.85 -1.99
CA ARG A 611 -8.98 14.23 -3.19
C ARG A 611 -10.44 14.60 -3.40
N ASP A 612 -10.73 15.19 -4.56
CA ASP A 612 -12.09 15.37 -5.05
C ASP A 612 -12.81 14.00 -5.19
N PRO A 613 -13.98 13.80 -4.56
CA PRO A 613 -14.75 12.55 -4.65
C PRO A 613 -15.21 12.17 -6.06
N ASN A 614 -15.56 13.13 -6.92
CA ASN A 614 -15.97 12.89 -8.31
C ASN A 614 -14.83 12.35 -9.17
N ILE A 615 -13.62 12.90 -9.01
CA ILE A 615 -12.42 12.42 -9.70
C ILE A 615 -11.98 11.07 -9.09
N SER A 616 -12.08 10.94 -7.76
CA SER A 616 -11.66 9.73 -7.03
C SER A 616 -12.41 8.49 -7.48
N GLN A 617 -13.73 8.56 -7.69
CA GLN A 617 -14.50 7.40 -8.16
C GLN A 617 -14.05 6.92 -9.55
N LYS A 618 -13.81 7.84 -10.48
CA LYS A 618 -13.31 7.52 -11.83
C LYS A 618 -11.91 6.91 -11.76
N ALA A 619 -11.04 7.49 -10.93
CA ALA A 619 -9.68 7.01 -10.75
C ALA A 619 -9.62 5.61 -10.09
N LEU A 620 -10.56 5.29 -9.21
CA LEU A 620 -10.66 3.96 -8.57
C LEU A 620 -11.20 2.88 -9.52
N LEU A 621 -12.09 3.24 -10.45
CA LEU A 621 -12.61 2.33 -11.47
C LEU A 621 -11.64 2.12 -12.63
N GLY A 622 -10.75 3.08 -12.92
CA GLY A 622 -9.88 3.03 -14.09
C GLY A 622 -8.95 1.80 -14.19
N PRO A 623 -8.33 1.30 -13.11
CA PRO A 623 -7.57 0.05 -13.17
C PRO A 623 -8.42 -1.15 -13.60
N LYS A 624 -9.69 -1.20 -13.21
CA LYS A 624 -10.62 -2.27 -13.59
C LYS A 624 -10.97 -2.20 -15.07
N VAL A 625 -11.15 -0.99 -15.59
CA VAL A 625 -11.32 -0.76 -17.02
C VAL A 625 -10.14 -1.32 -17.82
N PHE A 626 -8.92 -1.10 -17.35
CA PHE A 626 -7.70 -1.65 -17.95
C PHE A 626 -7.65 -3.19 -17.90
N MET A 627 -8.10 -3.80 -16.78
CA MET A 627 -8.19 -5.27 -16.65
C MET A 627 -9.17 -5.89 -17.66
N VAL A 628 -10.31 -5.24 -17.92
CA VAL A 628 -11.29 -5.71 -18.92
C VAL A 628 -10.69 -5.73 -20.32
N LEU A 629 -9.86 -4.75 -20.65
CA LEU A 629 -9.27 -4.62 -21.99
C LEU A 629 -8.16 -5.65 -22.24
N ASN A 630 -7.25 -5.83 -21.27
CA ASN A 630 -6.10 -6.74 -21.38
C ASN A 630 -6.40 -8.22 -21.07
N ASN A 631 -7.66 -8.55 -20.80
CA ASN A 631 -8.05 -9.94 -20.50
C ASN A 631 -7.25 -10.56 -19.34
N ASN A 632 -7.09 -9.83 -18.23
CA ASN A 632 -6.24 -10.20 -17.08
C ASN A 632 -6.71 -11.44 -16.27
N GLU A 633 -7.60 -12.26 -16.82
CA GLU A 633 -8.11 -13.55 -16.33
C GLU A 633 -9.05 -13.66 -15.11
N PRO A 634 -9.41 -12.62 -14.29
CA PRO A 634 -10.32 -12.87 -13.18
C PRO A 634 -11.73 -13.19 -13.70
N LEU A 635 -12.46 -14.00 -12.92
CA LEU A 635 -13.79 -14.50 -13.26
C LEU A 635 -14.78 -13.37 -13.65
N TRP A 636 -14.73 -12.22 -12.98
CA TRP A 636 -15.58 -11.08 -13.28
C TRP A 636 -15.27 -10.43 -14.63
N VAL A 637 -13.99 -10.40 -15.06
CA VAL A 637 -13.60 -9.87 -16.38
C VAL A 637 -14.13 -10.78 -17.48
N LYS A 638 -13.96 -12.10 -17.31
CA LYS A 638 -14.52 -13.11 -18.22
C LYS A 638 -16.03 -12.90 -18.37
N LEU A 639 -16.75 -12.86 -17.25
CA LEU A 639 -18.20 -12.64 -17.21
C LEU A 639 -18.65 -11.35 -17.93
N VAL A 640 -17.97 -10.22 -17.66
CA VAL A 640 -18.30 -8.94 -18.28
C VAL A 640 -18.00 -8.96 -19.79
N ARG A 641 -16.89 -9.57 -20.22
CA ARG A 641 -16.55 -9.69 -21.65
C ARG A 641 -17.52 -10.60 -22.39
N ASP A 642 -17.91 -11.72 -21.78
CA ASP A 642 -18.86 -12.68 -22.34
C ASP A 642 -20.26 -12.05 -22.48
N LYS A 643 -20.68 -11.27 -21.49
CA LYS A 643 -21.96 -10.53 -21.52
C LYS A 643 -21.97 -9.37 -22.52
N TYR A 644 -20.88 -8.61 -22.60
CA TYR A 644 -20.79 -7.37 -23.39
C TYR A 644 -19.79 -7.49 -24.54
N ARG A 645 -19.83 -8.60 -25.29
CA ARG A 645 -18.93 -8.88 -26.44
C ARG A 645 -18.79 -7.69 -27.39
N GLY A 646 -17.56 -7.44 -27.84
CA GLY A 646 -17.21 -6.35 -28.76
C GLY A 646 -16.97 -4.99 -28.09
N PHE A 647 -16.88 -4.94 -26.75
CA PHE A 647 -16.60 -3.71 -26.01
C PHE A 647 -15.24 -3.12 -26.40
N HIS A 648 -15.23 -1.87 -26.87
CA HIS A 648 -14.02 -1.15 -27.28
C HIS A 648 -13.99 0.28 -26.72
N PRO A 649 -12.82 0.82 -26.30
CA PRO A 649 -12.75 2.16 -25.68
C PRO A 649 -13.04 3.33 -26.61
N TRP A 650 -13.28 3.10 -27.91
CA TRP A 650 -13.66 4.16 -28.86
C TRP A 650 -14.97 3.86 -29.61
N LYS A 651 -15.68 2.77 -29.29
CA LYS A 651 -16.95 2.37 -29.95
C LYS A 651 -18.16 2.52 -29.01
N PHE A 652 -18.35 3.72 -28.47
CA PHE A 652 -19.30 3.98 -27.38
C PHE A 652 -20.77 4.17 -27.78
N THR A 653 -21.03 4.53 -29.03
CA THR A 653 -22.36 4.90 -29.53
C THR A 653 -23.22 3.70 -29.94
N ASP A 654 -22.72 2.49 -29.76
CA ASP A 654 -23.44 1.27 -30.14
C ASP A 654 -24.73 1.13 -29.32
N ARG A 655 -25.88 1.17 -30.02
CA ARG A 655 -27.23 1.05 -29.45
C ARG A 655 -27.38 -0.26 -28.65
N LYS A 656 -26.54 -1.27 -28.94
CA LYS A 656 -26.44 -2.55 -28.25
C LYS A 656 -26.30 -2.44 -26.72
N TYR A 657 -25.72 -1.35 -26.21
CA TYR A 657 -25.43 -1.19 -24.77
C TYR A 657 -26.40 -0.28 -24.01
N LYS A 658 -27.61 -0.02 -24.53
CA LYS A 658 -28.63 0.79 -23.83
C LYS A 658 -29.19 0.11 -22.56
N LYS A 659 -29.30 -1.23 -22.56
CA LYS A 659 -29.76 -2.04 -21.41
C LYS A 659 -28.57 -2.76 -20.75
N CYS A 660 -27.66 -2.00 -20.14
CA CYS A 660 -26.50 -2.56 -19.42
C CYS A 660 -26.62 -2.38 -17.91
N SER A 661 -25.83 -3.15 -17.16
CA SER A 661 -25.80 -3.07 -15.71
C SER A 661 -25.28 -1.71 -15.22
N PRO A 662 -25.56 -1.31 -13.97
CA PRO A 662 -24.97 -0.13 -13.36
C PRO A 662 -23.43 -0.16 -13.35
N ILE A 663 -22.83 -1.33 -13.15
CA ILE A 663 -21.37 -1.50 -13.12
C ILE A 663 -20.77 -1.30 -14.51
N PHE A 664 -21.33 -1.95 -15.53
CA PHE A 664 -20.84 -1.78 -16.89
C PHE A 664 -21.01 -0.33 -17.37
N LYS A 665 -22.11 0.32 -16.98
CA LYS A 665 -22.29 1.76 -17.21
C LYS A 665 -21.18 2.59 -16.54
N ALA A 666 -20.81 2.27 -15.31
CA ALA A 666 -19.72 2.93 -14.58
C ALA A 666 -18.36 2.74 -15.28
N LEU A 667 -18.06 1.51 -15.72
CA LEU A 667 -16.85 1.19 -16.47
C LEU A 667 -16.79 1.95 -17.81
N ARG A 668 -17.92 2.03 -18.54
CA ARG A 668 -18.01 2.81 -19.80
C ARG A 668 -17.74 4.29 -19.59
N VAL A 669 -18.35 4.90 -18.58
CA VAL A 669 -18.12 6.33 -18.26
C VAL A 669 -16.66 6.58 -17.87
N THR A 670 -16.09 5.68 -17.08
CA THR A 670 -14.69 5.79 -16.65
C THR A 670 -13.72 5.62 -17.82
N MET A 671 -14.00 4.69 -18.73
CA MET A 671 -13.22 4.48 -19.95
C MET A 671 -13.07 5.76 -20.77
N HIS A 672 -14.17 6.47 -21.01
CA HIS A 672 -14.15 7.73 -21.76
C HIS A 672 -13.19 8.76 -21.15
N VAL A 673 -13.06 8.75 -19.81
CA VAL A 673 -12.23 9.71 -19.09
C VAL A 673 -10.74 9.35 -19.11
N ILE A 674 -10.40 8.07 -19.25
CA ILE A 674 -9.00 7.61 -19.20
C ILE A 674 -8.43 7.26 -20.58
N ARG A 675 -9.25 7.19 -21.63
CA ARG A 675 -8.82 6.75 -22.98
C ARG A 675 -7.61 7.53 -23.52
N ASP A 676 -7.50 8.81 -23.20
CA ASP A 676 -6.42 9.69 -23.69
C ASP A 676 -5.07 9.39 -23.03
N GLY A 677 -5.04 8.55 -21.98
CA GLY A 677 -3.83 7.99 -21.39
C GLY A 677 -3.56 6.54 -21.81
N MET A 678 -4.40 5.96 -22.66
CA MET A 678 -4.27 4.58 -23.12
C MET A 678 -3.57 4.51 -24.48
N CYS A 679 -2.72 3.50 -24.66
CA CYS A 679 -2.06 3.19 -25.92
C CYS A 679 -2.00 1.66 -26.07
N LYS A 680 -1.87 1.13 -27.28
CA LYS A 680 -1.56 -0.27 -27.54
C LYS A 680 -0.08 -0.45 -27.83
N LEU A 681 0.55 -1.34 -27.10
CA LEU A 681 1.86 -1.88 -27.41
C LEU A 681 1.67 -3.01 -28.44
N ILE A 682 2.32 -2.86 -29.60
CA ILE A 682 2.18 -3.79 -30.72
C ILE A 682 3.06 -5.03 -30.49
N GLY A 683 2.42 -6.21 -30.53
CA GLY A 683 3.06 -7.50 -30.65
C GLY A 683 2.98 -7.97 -32.10
N ASP A 684 2.07 -8.91 -32.39
CA ASP A 684 1.82 -9.41 -33.75
C ASP A 684 0.90 -8.51 -34.60
N GLY A 685 0.29 -7.48 -34.00
CA GLY A 685 -0.57 -6.51 -34.67
C GLY A 685 -1.92 -7.06 -35.14
N LYS A 686 -2.30 -8.31 -34.80
CA LYS A 686 -3.55 -8.94 -35.28
C LYS A 686 -4.78 -8.38 -34.57
N ASP A 687 -4.62 -7.98 -33.32
CA ASP A 687 -5.71 -7.42 -32.51
C ASP A 687 -5.84 -5.90 -32.67
N THR A 688 -4.88 -5.24 -33.30
CA THR A 688 -4.86 -3.79 -33.48
C THR A 688 -5.28 -3.32 -34.85
N THR A 689 -6.29 -2.44 -34.88
CA THR A 689 -6.69 -1.75 -36.11
C THR A 689 -5.83 -0.52 -36.35
N ILE A 690 -5.52 -0.25 -37.62
CA ILE A 690 -4.60 0.86 -37.96
C ILE A 690 -5.20 2.22 -37.57
N TRP A 691 -6.50 2.42 -37.82
CA TRP A 691 -7.14 3.74 -37.72
C TRP A 691 -7.96 3.97 -36.44
N ASP A 692 -8.56 2.92 -35.87
CA ASP A 692 -9.47 3.05 -34.72
C ASP A 692 -8.74 2.89 -33.37
N ASP A 693 -7.52 2.36 -33.35
CA ASP A 693 -6.77 2.10 -32.12
C ASP A 693 -5.59 3.08 -31.96
N PRO A 694 -5.28 3.53 -30.73
CA PRO A 694 -4.11 4.36 -30.46
C PRO A 694 -2.86 3.48 -30.25
N TRP A 695 -2.07 3.26 -31.31
CA TRP A 695 -0.83 2.48 -31.23
C TRP A 695 0.44 3.28 -31.55
N ILE A 696 0.28 4.44 -32.19
CA ILE A 696 1.37 5.41 -32.42
C ILE A 696 1.27 6.56 -31.41
N PHE A 697 0.05 7.00 -31.15
CA PHE A 697 -0.26 8.11 -30.25
C PHE A 697 -1.22 7.64 -29.18
N SER A 698 -1.46 8.47 -28.17
CA SER A 698 -2.49 8.23 -27.15
C SER A 698 -3.93 8.43 -27.65
N ILE A 699 -4.11 8.84 -28.91
CA ILE A 699 -5.41 9.04 -29.56
C ILE A 699 -5.37 8.35 -30.93
N PRO A 700 -6.45 7.69 -31.39
CA PRO A 700 -6.51 7.04 -32.70
C PRO A 700 -6.19 7.98 -33.87
N LEU A 701 -5.60 7.42 -34.93
CA LEU A 701 -5.26 8.18 -36.14
C LEU A 701 -6.49 8.75 -36.86
N SER A 702 -7.63 8.04 -36.83
CA SER A 702 -8.89 8.49 -37.43
C SER A 702 -9.39 9.85 -36.91
N TRP A 703 -8.87 10.30 -35.76
CA TRP A 703 -9.25 11.56 -35.12
C TRP A 703 -8.17 12.65 -35.26
N LYS A 704 -7.10 12.39 -36.02
CA LYS A 704 -6.02 13.34 -36.30
C LYS A 704 -6.00 13.71 -37.79
N PRO A 705 -6.59 14.85 -38.19
CA PRO A 705 -6.76 15.22 -39.61
C PRO A 705 -5.45 15.58 -40.35
N THR A 706 -4.32 15.71 -39.66
CA THR A 706 -3.07 16.28 -40.20
C THR A 706 -2.08 15.29 -40.83
N TYR A 707 -2.32 13.98 -40.80
CA TYR A 707 -1.30 12.97 -41.16
C TYR A 707 -1.67 12.02 -42.32
N ILE A 708 -2.72 12.32 -43.12
CA ILE A 708 -3.35 11.29 -43.96
C ILE A 708 -3.58 11.76 -45.39
N ASN A 709 -3.13 10.95 -46.35
CA ASN A 709 -3.60 10.99 -47.74
C ASN A 709 -5.04 10.44 -47.79
N MET A 710 -6.03 11.33 -47.92
CA MET A 710 -7.47 11.00 -47.82
C MET A 710 -7.98 10.02 -48.89
N ASN A 711 -7.18 9.75 -49.94
CA ASN A 711 -7.57 8.87 -51.03
C ASN A 711 -7.49 7.37 -50.68
N VAL A 712 -6.93 7.01 -49.52
CA VAL A 712 -6.90 5.62 -49.08
C VAL A 712 -7.86 5.38 -47.93
N ARG A 713 -9.15 5.20 -48.26
CA ARG A 713 -10.17 4.69 -47.34
C ARG A 713 -9.89 3.22 -47.02
N PHE A 714 -8.90 2.99 -46.17
CA PHE A 714 -8.67 1.68 -45.60
C PHE A 714 -9.80 1.37 -44.60
N GLY A 715 -10.57 0.32 -44.86
CA GLY A 715 -11.54 -0.22 -43.89
C GLY A 715 -10.85 -0.81 -42.64
N LYS A 716 -11.38 -1.92 -42.11
CA LYS A 716 -10.93 -2.61 -40.88
C LYS A 716 -9.52 -3.27 -40.98
N LYS A 717 -8.54 -2.65 -41.64
CA LYS A 717 -7.16 -3.18 -41.78
C LYS A 717 -6.43 -3.20 -40.44
N LYS A 718 -5.64 -4.27 -40.23
CA LYS A 718 -4.90 -4.55 -39.00
C LYS A 718 -3.43 -4.15 -39.11
N VAL A 719 -2.81 -3.79 -37.99
CA VAL A 719 -1.38 -3.44 -37.88
C VAL A 719 -0.49 -4.60 -38.30
N ALA A 720 -0.94 -5.86 -38.15
CA ALA A 720 -0.25 -7.05 -38.66
C ALA A 720 0.14 -6.95 -40.14
N ARG A 721 -0.60 -6.18 -40.96
CA ARG A 721 -0.22 -5.96 -42.38
C ARG A 721 0.98 -5.05 -42.56
N LEU A 722 1.36 -4.29 -41.55
CA LEU A 722 2.56 -3.44 -41.54
C LEU A 722 3.78 -4.20 -41.02
N ILE A 723 3.63 -5.48 -40.66
CA ILE A 723 4.69 -6.32 -40.11
C ILE A 723 4.99 -7.45 -41.10
N ARG A 724 6.29 -7.69 -41.37
CA ARG A 724 6.79 -8.79 -42.20
C ARG A 724 7.97 -9.45 -41.50
N ALA A 725 7.90 -10.76 -41.27
CA ALA A 725 8.94 -11.55 -40.61
C ALA A 725 9.45 -10.93 -39.28
N GLY A 726 8.52 -10.47 -38.43
CA GLY A 726 8.85 -9.86 -37.12
C GLY A 726 9.41 -8.44 -37.18
N ASN A 727 9.48 -7.81 -38.36
CA ASN A 727 9.96 -6.44 -38.56
C ASN A 727 8.91 -5.55 -39.24
N TRP A 728 9.02 -4.24 -39.07
CA TRP A 728 8.19 -3.28 -39.80
C TRP A 728 8.46 -3.34 -41.31
N ASN A 729 7.40 -3.35 -42.12
CA ASN A 729 7.48 -3.24 -43.57
C ASN A 729 7.62 -1.75 -43.95
N TYR A 730 8.86 -1.29 -44.08
CA TYR A 730 9.17 0.13 -44.31
C TYR A 730 8.50 0.69 -45.58
N ASP A 731 8.58 -0.02 -46.70
CA ASP A 731 8.00 0.44 -47.98
C ASP A 731 6.50 0.72 -47.85
N ARG A 732 5.78 -0.19 -47.19
CA ARG A 732 4.34 -0.05 -46.93
C ARG A 732 4.04 1.07 -45.93
N LEU A 733 4.92 1.32 -44.96
CA LEU A 733 4.78 2.43 -44.03
C LEU A 733 4.94 3.78 -44.74
N VAL A 734 5.94 3.90 -45.62
CA VAL A 734 6.16 5.13 -46.41
C VAL A 734 4.98 5.39 -47.34
N GLU A 735 4.48 4.35 -48.01
CA GLU A 735 3.30 4.43 -48.89
C GLU A 735 2.07 4.99 -48.15
N TRP A 736 1.83 4.55 -46.91
CA TRP A 736 0.57 4.85 -46.19
C TRP A 736 0.66 6.05 -45.24
N PHE A 737 1.83 6.34 -44.69
CA PHE A 737 2.04 7.34 -43.65
C PHE A 737 3.04 8.45 -44.03
N GLY A 738 3.70 8.33 -45.18
CA GLY A 738 4.81 9.19 -45.58
C GLY A 738 6.11 8.88 -44.82
N PRO A 739 7.24 9.41 -45.30
CA PRO A 739 8.57 9.04 -44.81
C PRO A 739 8.81 9.41 -43.34
N ILE A 740 8.29 10.56 -42.89
CA ILE A 740 8.50 11.06 -41.52
C ILE A 740 7.81 10.14 -40.49
N LEU A 741 6.53 9.82 -40.71
CA LEU A 741 5.79 8.99 -39.76
C LEU A 741 6.20 7.52 -39.88
N ALA A 742 6.57 7.04 -41.08
CA ALA A 742 7.17 5.72 -41.26
C ALA A 742 8.45 5.55 -40.41
N HIS A 743 9.35 6.53 -40.45
CA HIS A 743 10.56 6.54 -39.63
C HIS A 743 10.23 6.51 -38.12
N ASN A 744 9.25 7.30 -37.67
CA ASN A 744 8.81 7.29 -36.27
C ASN A 744 8.15 5.97 -35.84
N ILE A 745 7.38 5.32 -36.73
CA ILE A 745 6.78 4.01 -36.47
C ILE A 745 7.88 2.94 -36.32
N CYS A 746 8.92 3.00 -37.15
CA CYS A 746 10.06 2.07 -37.05
C CYS A 746 10.83 2.17 -35.72
N LYS A 747 10.70 3.28 -34.99
CA LYS A 747 11.26 3.42 -33.62
C LYS A 747 10.48 2.60 -32.58
N ILE A 748 9.25 2.17 -32.88
CA ILE A 748 8.47 1.29 -32.00
C ILE A 748 9.04 -0.12 -32.08
N ILE A 749 9.61 -0.61 -30.97
CA ILE A 749 10.20 -1.95 -30.91
C ILE A 749 9.08 -3.00 -30.82
N LEU A 750 9.03 -3.90 -31.81
CA LEU A 750 8.12 -5.04 -31.83
C LEU A 750 8.56 -6.12 -30.84
N SER A 751 7.61 -6.87 -30.28
CA SER A 751 7.93 -7.97 -29.36
C SER A 751 8.63 -9.13 -30.10
N PRO A 752 9.79 -9.61 -29.64
CA PRO A 752 10.55 -10.66 -30.33
C PRO A 752 9.81 -12.01 -30.40
N ASP A 753 8.88 -12.27 -29.48
CA ASP A 753 8.14 -13.54 -29.41
C ASP A 753 6.84 -13.56 -30.25
N ASN A 754 6.54 -12.49 -31.02
CA ASN A 754 5.25 -12.32 -31.73
C ASN A 754 4.01 -12.52 -30.81
N GLY A 755 4.11 -12.06 -29.56
CA GLY A 755 2.99 -12.12 -28.61
C GLY A 755 1.77 -11.28 -29.04
N SER A 756 0.63 -11.45 -28.38
CA SER A 756 -0.58 -10.65 -28.63
C SER A 756 -0.37 -9.16 -28.27
N ASP A 757 -1.09 -8.27 -28.95
CA ASP A 757 -1.09 -6.84 -28.64
C ASP A 757 -1.62 -6.56 -27.21
N GLU A 758 -1.01 -5.61 -26.50
CA GLU A 758 -1.38 -5.26 -25.12
C GLU A 758 -1.77 -3.79 -24.99
N TRP A 759 -2.80 -3.48 -24.21
CA TRP A 759 -3.06 -2.12 -23.74
C TRP A 759 -2.06 -1.72 -22.66
N ILE A 760 -1.56 -0.50 -22.76
CA ILE A 760 -0.66 0.12 -21.78
C ILE A 760 -1.21 1.48 -21.32
N TRP A 761 -0.88 1.82 -20.08
CA TRP A 761 -1.12 3.15 -19.52
C TRP A 761 0.13 4.01 -19.75
N ALA A 762 0.12 4.78 -20.84
CA ALA A 762 1.27 5.56 -21.31
C ALA A 762 1.87 6.51 -20.25
N PRO A 763 1.07 7.20 -19.39
CA PRO A 763 1.60 8.12 -18.39
C PRO A 763 2.47 7.48 -17.29
N LYS A 764 2.56 6.15 -17.20
CA LYS A 764 3.39 5.47 -16.18
C LYS A 764 4.38 4.52 -16.83
N LYS A 765 5.63 4.57 -16.36
CA LYS A 765 6.75 3.81 -16.94
C LYS A 765 6.51 2.30 -16.98
N ASP A 766 5.87 1.69 -15.99
CA ASP A 766 5.59 0.24 -15.98
C ASP A 766 4.42 -0.18 -16.90
N GLY A 767 3.76 0.78 -17.55
CA GLY A 767 2.62 0.56 -18.44
C GLY A 767 1.33 0.13 -17.72
N LYS A 768 1.34 0.02 -16.38
CA LYS A 768 0.18 -0.44 -15.59
C LYS A 768 -0.43 0.73 -14.82
N PRO A 769 -1.73 1.01 -14.98
CA PRO A 769 -2.35 2.13 -14.30
C PRO A 769 -2.41 1.91 -12.79
N SER A 770 -2.25 3.00 -12.05
CA SER A 770 -2.54 3.05 -10.62
C SER A 770 -3.65 4.08 -10.38
N VAL A 771 -4.38 3.94 -9.28
CA VAL A 771 -5.39 4.93 -8.87
C VAL A 771 -4.76 6.33 -8.79
N LYS A 772 -3.53 6.43 -8.29
CA LYS A 772 -2.78 7.68 -8.21
C LYS A 772 -2.49 8.25 -9.61
N SER A 773 -1.96 7.46 -10.53
CA SER A 773 -1.60 7.94 -11.87
C SER A 773 -2.82 8.35 -12.69
N ILE A 774 -3.93 7.63 -12.58
CA ILE A 774 -5.19 8.01 -13.24
C ILE A 774 -5.75 9.29 -12.62
N TYR A 775 -5.77 9.40 -11.28
CA TYR A 775 -6.24 10.61 -10.61
C TYR A 775 -5.48 11.86 -11.09
N HIS A 776 -4.14 11.76 -11.17
CA HIS A 776 -3.31 12.85 -11.69
C HIS A 776 -3.62 13.17 -13.15
N HIS A 777 -3.73 12.16 -14.01
CA HIS A 777 -4.06 12.37 -15.43
C HIS A 777 -5.42 13.07 -15.62
N ILE A 778 -6.46 12.67 -14.88
CA ILE A 778 -7.79 13.30 -14.97
C ILE A 778 -7.76 14.75 -14.46
N ASN A 779 -7.00 15.02 -13.41
CA ASN A 779 -6.99 16.33 -12.74
C ASN A 779 -6.02 17.34 -13.38
N GLN A 780 -4.97 16.87 -14.06
CA GLN A 780 -3.84 17.71 -14.51
C GLN A 780 -3.49 17.55 -16.00
N GLY A 781 -4.04 16.54 -16.70
CA GLY A 781 -3.61 16.21 -18.07
C GLY A 781 -2.17 15.66 -18.13
N PHE A 782 -1.52 15.80 -19.28
CA PHE A 782 -0.08 15.49 -19.48
C PHE A 782 0.78 16.65 -18.95
N TYR A 783 0.84 16.83 -17.63
CA TYR A 783 1.65 17.91 -17.04
C TYR A 783 2.94 17.36 -16.42
N VAL A 784 4.09 17.86 -16.89
CA VAL A 784 5.39 17.70 -16.23
C VAL A 784 5.53 18.84 -15.23
N PRO A 785 5.70 18.57 -13.92
CA PRO A 785 5.92 19.63 -12.95
C PRO A 785 7.20 20.38 -13.30
N GLN A 786 7.10 21.67 -13.63
CA GLN A 786 8.22 22.58 -13.40
C GLN A 786 8.48 22.67 -11.89
N ALA A 787 9.70 23.00 -11.48
CA ALA A 787 10.04 23.16 -10.08
C ALA A 787 9.25 24.35 -9.46
N THR A 788 8.05 24.09 -8.94
CA THR A 788 7.18 25.13 -8.37
C THR A 788 7.52 25.41 -6.90
N LYS A 789 7.26 26.64 -6.43
CA LYS A 789 7.31 27.05 -5.02
C LYS A 789 6.56 26.12 -4.05
N TRP A 790 5.55 25.43 -4.56
CA TRP A 790 4.76 24.49 -3.78
C TRP A 790 5.52 23.21 -3.44
N ILE A 791 6.41 22.72 -4.33
CA ILE A 791 7.25 21.55 -4.04
C ILE A 791 8.12 21.83 -2.82
N VAL A 792 8.75 23.02 -2.79
CA VAL A 792 9.64 23.46 -1.72
C VAL A 792 8.88 23.60 -0.40
N LEU A 793 7.71 24.24 -0.40
CA LEU A 793 6.84 24.35 0.78
C LEU A 793 6.60 22.98 1.44
N TRP A 794 6.22 21.98 0.64
CA TRP A 794 5.84 20.68 1.18
C TRP A 794 7.06 19.85 1.61
N SER A 795 8.26 20.12 1.07
CA SER A 795 9.52 19.49 1.49
C SER A 795 10.16 20.12 2.73
N LEU A 796 9.75 21.31 3.17
CA LEU A 796 10.34 21.98 4.34
C LEU A 796 10.35 21.10 5.60
N PRO A 797 11.44 21.05 6.38
CA PRO A 797 11.48 20.34 7.65
C PRO A 797 10.88 21.22 8.76
N VAL A 798 9.58 21.51 8.67
CA VAL A 798 8.83 22.29 9.68
C VAL A 798 7.51 21.61 10.03
N ALA A 799 6.93 22.01 11.17
CA ALA A 799 5.67 21.44 11.64
C ALA A 799 4.53 21.59 10.62
N PRO A 800 3.61 20.61 10.47
CA PRO A 800 2.51 20.68 9.51
C PRO A 800 1.61 21.92 9.65
N ARG A 801 1.45 22.47 10.87
CA ARG A 801 0.74 23.73 11.11
C ARG A 801 1.43 24.93 10.45
N VAL A 802 2.76 24.96 10.45
CA VAL A 802 3.59 25.98 9.80
C VAL A 802 3.43 25.86 8.29
N LYS A 803 3.47 24.63 7.74
CA LYS A 803 3.21 24.40 6.31
C LYS A 803 1.81 24.87 5.88
N ASN A 804 0.77 24.59 6.69
CA ASN A 804 -0.59 25.05 6.41
C ASN A 804 -0.73 26.58 6.48
N PHE A 805 -0.01 27.22 7.40
CA PHE A 805 0.09 28.66 7.49
C PHE A 805 0.77 29.26 6.25
N LEU A 806 1.97 28.79 5.90
CA LEU A 806 2.71 29.22 4.72
C LEU A 806 1.93 28.96 3.41
N TRP A 807 1.16 27.88 3.35
CA TRP A 807 0.27 27.63 2.22
C TRP A 807 -0.77 28.76 2.03
N LYS A 808 -1.36 29.29 3.12
CA LYS A 808 -2.28 30.43 3.04
C LYS A 808 -1.57 31.75 2.71
N LEU A 809 -0.35 31.90 3.22
CA LEU A 809 0.53 33.02 2.90
C LEU A 809 0.82 33.06 1.39
N LEU A 810 1.28 31.96 0.79
CA LEU A 810 1.58 31.88 -0.64
C LEU A 810 0.36 32.07 -1.56
N TRP A 811 -0.85 31.82 -1.06
CA TRP A 811 -2.10 32.12 -1.77
C TRP A 811 -2.57 33.57 -1.60
N ASN A 812 -1.86 34.37 -0.79
CA ASN A 812 -2.29 35.66 -0.29
C ASN A 812 -3.70 35.62 0.33
N ARG A 813 -3.92 34.71 1.30
CA ARG A 813 -5.23 34.45 1.94
C ARG A 813 -5.22 34.44 3.47
N LEU A 814 -4.20 34.99 4.12
CA LEU A 814 -4.24 35.20 5.57
C LEU A 814 -5.29 36.27 5.94
N PRO A 815 -5.93 36.16 7.12
CA PRO A 815 -6.92 37.13 7.59
C PRO A 815 -6.21 38.36 8.19
N THR A 816 -5.61 39.19 7.35
CA THR A 816 -5.04 40.48 7.78
C THR A 816 -6.16 41.48 8.09
N ASN A 817 -5.86 42.55 8.84
CA ASN A 817 -6.87 43.56 9.21
C ASN A 817 -7.46 44.23 7.96
N GLU A 818 -6.64 44.61 6.99
CA GLU A 818 -7.11 45.18 5.72
C GLU A 818 -8.12 44.24 5.02
N ARG A 819 -7.77 42.96 4.90
CA ARG A 819 -8.65 41.96 4.29
C ARG A 819 -9.92 41.75 5.11
N CYS A 820 -9.82 41.65 6.43
CA CYS A 820 -10.98 41.45 7.29
C CYS A 820 -11.90 42.68 7.28
N TYR A 821 -11.34 43.89 7.17
CA TYR A 821 -12.09 45.14 7.02
C TYR A 821 -12.85 45.16 5.69
N SER A 822 -12.22 44.78 4.58
CA SER A 822 -12.90 44.63 3.27
C SER A 822 -14.05 43.62 3.28
N LEU A 823 -14.06 42.70 4.26
CA LEU A 823 -15.10 41.68 4.48
C LEU A 823 -16.05 42.05 5.63
N ASN A 824 -16.06 43.31 6.09
CA ASN A 824 -16.86 43.81 7.23
C ASN A 824 -16.74 42.94 8.50
N SER A 825 -15.56 42.37 8.72
CA SER A 825 -15.27 41.39 9.79
C SER A 825 -14.22 41.89 10.79
N ALA A 826 -13.66 43.08 10.59
CA ALA A 826 -12.73 43.74 11.50
C ALA A 826 -13.09 45.23 11.64
N PRO A 827 -12.80 45.87 12.79
CA PRO A 827 -13.16 47.26 13.04
C PRO A 827 -12.26 48.28 12.32
N SER A 828 -11.07 47.88 11.88
CA SER A 828 -10.08 48.76 11.25
C SER A 828 -9.17 47.96 10.29
N PRO A 829 -8.69 48.56 9.18
CA PRO A 829 -7.72 47.95 8.28
C PRO A 829 -6.26 48.08 8.76
N PHE A 830 -6.01 48.84 9.84
CA PHE A 830 -4.66 49.26 10.24
C PHE A 830 -3.95 48.27 11.17
N CYS A 831 -2.62 48.30 11.14
CA CYS A 831 -1.71 47.49 11.95
C CYS A 831 -1.69 47.96 13.42
N ILE A 832 -1.75 47.01 14.37
CA ILE A 832 -1.75 47.33 15.81
C ILE A 832 -0.43 47.94 16.33
N TYR A 833 0.65 47.83 15.55
CA TYR A 833 1.99 48.26 15.97
C TYR A 833 2.38 49.64 15.46
N CYS A 834 1.91 50.03 14.27
CA CYS A 834 2.36 51.25 13.60
C CYS A 834 1.27 51.95 12.77
N SER A 835 0.02 51.50 12.87
CA SER A 835 -1.17 52.16 12.28
C SER A 835 -1.19 52.33 10.76
N THR A 836 -0.29 51.68 10.01
CA THR A 836 -0.35 51.58 8.54
C THR A 836 -1.31 50.47 8.11
N PRO A 837 -1.86 50.50 6.88
CA PRO A 837 -2.69 49.42 6.35
C PRO A 837 -1.99 48.05 6.50
N GLU A 838 -2.68 47.08 7.08
CA GLU A 838 -2.10 45.78 7.43
C GLU A 838 -2.33 44.76 6.30
N ASP A 839 -1.44 44.76 5.31
CA ASP A 839 -1.35 43.70 4.29
C ASP A 839 -0.34 42.60 4.70
N GLN A 840 -0.10 41.60 3.86
CA GLN A 840 0.85 40.52 4.21
C GLN A 840 2.31 40.99 4.21
N ASN A 841 2.69 41.86 3.28
CA ASN A 841 4.07 42.37 3.19
C ASN A 841 4.38 43.20 4.44
N HIS A 842 3.43 44.03 4.85
CA HIS A 842 3.52 44.82 6.04
C HIS A 842 3.68 43.97 7.31
N ILE A 843 2.86 42.94 7.51
CA ILE A 843 2.94 42.10 8.72
C ILE A 843 4.30 41.42 8.86
N PHE A 844 4.84 40.90 7.76
CA PHE A 844 6.01 40.01 7.81
C PHE A 844 7.35 40.70 7.59
N LEU A 845 7.36 41.88 6.95
CA LEU A 845 8.60 42.58 6.56
C LEU A 845 8.60 44.05 6.95
N ASP A 846 7.56 44.83 6.61
CA ASP A 846 7.65 46.30 6.74
C ASP A 846 7.34 46.82 8.14
N CYS A 847 6.55 46.08 8.92
CA CYS A 847 6.20 46.45 10.28
C CYS A 847 7.44 46.57 11.14
N ILE A 848 7.52 47.64 11.94
CA ILE A 848 8.65 47.91 12.83
C ILE A 848 8.95 46.75 13.79
N ASN A 849 7.92 46.03 14.23
CA ASN A 849 8.08 44.85 15.07
C ASN A 849 8.63 43.65 14.29
N ALA A 850 8.24 43.49 13.02
CA ALA A 850 8.77 42.44 12.15
C ALA A 850 10.25 42.67 11.83
N ARG A 851 10.63 43.91 11.51
CA ARG A 851 12.04 44.30 11.29
C ARG A 851 12.92 43.99 12.50
N ARG A 852 12.50 44.40 13.70
CA ARG A 852 13.20 44.09 14.95
C ARG A 852 13.40 42.59 15.18
N ILE A 853 12.43 41.75 14.81
CA ILE A 853 12.55 40.28 14.92
C ILE A 853 13.55 39.76 13.89
N TRP A 854 13.49 40.23 12.64
CA TRP A 854 14.46 39.87 11.60
C TRP A 854 15.88 40.29 11.97
N ASP A 855 16.07 41.51 12.47
CA ASP A 855 17.37 42.01 12.95
C ASP A 855 17.95 41.14 14.06
N ALA A 856 17.11 40.71 15.02
CA ALA A 856 17.52 39.79 16.07
C ALA A 856 17.90 38.40 15.53
N VAL A 857 17.14 37.87 14.55
CA VAL A 857 17.46 36.59 13.90
C VAL A 857 18.78 36.69 13.13
N MET A 858 18.97 37.74 12.32
CA MET A 858 20.20 37.98 11.55
C MET A 858 21.40 38.14 12.48
N SER A 859 21.29 38.96 13.53
CA SER A 859 22.36 39.18 14.51
C SER A 859 22.74 37.90 15.26
N SER A 860 21.77 37.04 15.57
CA SER A 860 22.01 35.79 16.31
C SER A 860 22.57 34.64 15.48
N THR A 861 22.30 34.64 14.16
CA THR A 861 22.69 33.54 13.26
C THR A 861 23.85 33.90 12.34
N GLY A 862 24.14 35.19 12.16
CA GLY A 862 25.11 35.68 11.18
C GLY A 862 24.65 35.53 9.73
N ILE A 863 23.38 35.17 9.49
CA ILE A 863 22.80 35.00 8.15
C ILE A 863 22.13 36.31 7.77
N LEU A 864 22.53 36.90 6.63
CA LEU A 864 21.89 38.08 6.07
C LEU A 864 20.75 37.66 5.15
N PHE A 865 19.57 38.25 5.34
CA PHE A 865 18.40 38.08 4.47
C PHE A 865 18.15 39.37 3.71
N SER A 866 17.96 39.28 2.39
CA SER A 866 17.58 40.43 1.56
C SER A 866 16.21 40.15 0.95
N PHE A 867 15.18 40.87 1.40
CA PHE A 867 13.84 40.78 0.85
C PHE A 867 13.61 41.97 -0.09
N ASN A 868 13.77 41.79 -1.41
CA ASN A 868 13.53 42.84 -2.39
C ASN A 868 12.20 42.59 -3.13
N GLY A 869 11.31 43.57 -3.21
CA GLY A 869 10.06 43.44 -3.99
C GLY A 869 9.02 42.44 -3.46
N ASP A 870 8.24 41.85 -4.38
CA ASP A 870 7.07 40.99 -4.12
C ASP A 870 7.50 39.57 -3.68
N TRP A 871 8.16 39.47 -2.52
CA TRP A 871 8.82 38.28 -1.93
C TRP A 871 7.94 37.00 -1.83
N ILE A 872 6.61 37.15 -1.89
CA ILE A 872 5.63 36.05 -1.93
C ILE A 872 5.80 35.21 -3.22
N THR A 873 6.50 35.74 -4.23
CA THR A 873 6.55 35.12 -5.56
C THR A 873 7.58 34.01 -5.73
N GLU A 874 8.85 34.12 -5.34
CA GLU A 874 9.81 33.00 -5.54
C GLU A 874 11.19 33.16 -4.85
N GLU A 875 11.56 34.33 -4.33
CA GLU A 875 12.97 34.63 -3.97
C GLU A 875 13.53 33.86 -2.76
N TRP A 876 12.76 33.67 -1.68
CA TRP A 876 13.23 32.94 -0.49
C TRP A 876 13.46 31.43 -0.74
N ILE A 877 12.95 30.91 -1.86
CA ILE A 877 13.15 29.51 -2.28
C ILE A 877 14.54 29.33 -2.90
N ASP A 878 15.10 30.41 -3.45
CA ASP A 878 16.37 30.40 -4.16
C ASP A 878 17.57 30.75 -3.27
N GLU A 879 17.31 31.27 -2.07
CA GLU A 879 18.34 31.50 -1.05
C GLU A 879 19.11 30.21 -0.72
N GLY A 880 20.45 30.30 -0.85
CA GLY A 880 21.34 29.19 -0.54
C GLY A 880 21.30 28.02 -1.53
N LYS A 881 20.86 28.23 -2.79
CA LYS A 881 20.91 27.21 -3.86
C LYS A 881 22.30 26.57 -4.05
N ASN A 882 23.37 27.30 -3.73
CA ASN A 882 24.75 26.85 -3.84
C ASN A 882 25.30 26.21 -2.53
N LEU A 883 24.48 26.10 -1.48
CA LEU A 883 24.88 25.52 -0.19
C LEU A 883 24.54 24.02 -0.12
N ALA A 884 25.17 23.32 0.82
CA ALA A 884 24.85 21.92 1.09
C ALA A 884 23.36 21.74 1.45
N VAL A 885 22.76 20.62 1.07
CA VAL A 885 21.31 20.34 1.26
C VAL A 885 20.85 20.56 2.71
N VAL A 886 21.68 20.20 3.69
CA VAL A 886 21.39 20.39 5.12
C VAL A 886 21.36 21.87 5.51
N GLN A 887 22.30 22.67 5.00
CA GLN A 887 22.34 24.13 5.23
C GLN A 887 21.14 24.82 4.56
N GLN A 888 20.81 24.43 3.34
CA GLN A 888 19.63 24.93 2.63
C GLN A 888 18.33 24.62 3.39
N GLN A 889 18.22 23.42 3.95
CA GLN A 889 17.07 23.03 4.77
C GLN A 889 17.00 23.79 6.09
N PHE A 890 18.15 24.09 6.72
CA PHE A 890 18.22 24.91 7.92
C PHE A 890 17.70 26.32 7.67
N ILE A 891 18.24 27.00 6.66
CA ILE A 891 17.86 28.38 6.30
C ILE A 891 16.37 28.48 6.01
N ARG A 892 15.85 27.59 5.16
CA ARG A 892 14.42 27.58 4.81
C ARG A 892 13.51 27.29 6.01
N ALA A 893 13.93 26.42 6.93
CA ALA A 893 13.17 26.16 8.15
C ALA A 893 13.19 27.35 9.12
N LEU A 894 14.33 28.03 9.20
CA LEU A 894 14.50 29.25 10.00
C LEU A 894 13.55 30.36 9.52
N ILE A 895 13.53 30.64 8.21
CA ILE A 895 12.63 31.62 7.59
C ILE A 895 11.16 31.26 7.87
N ALA A 896 10.78 30.01 7.61
CA ALA A 896 9.43 29.50 7.83
C ALA A 896 8.95 29.65 9.29
N ASN A 897 9.81 29.33 10.25
CA ASN A 897 9.50 29.44 11.67
C ASN A 897 9.47 30.90 12.14
N THR A 898 10.28 31.79 11.53
CA THR A 898 10.26 33.23 11.80
C THR A 898 8.92 33.85 11.40
N PHE A 899 8.46 33.60 10.17
CA PHE A 899 7.12 34.03 9.73
C PHE A 899 6.02 33.50 10.65
N TRP A 900 6.11 32.25 11.07
CA TRP A 900 5.13 31.67 11.99
C TRP A 900 5.09 32.36 13.36
N GLN A 901 6.25 32.74 13.91
CA GLN A 901 6.29 33.42 15.21
C GLN A 901 5.85 34.88 15.12
N ILE A 902 6.20 35.61 14.05
CA ILE A 902 5.67 36.94 13.78
C ILE A 902 4.13 36.90 13.74
N TRP A 903 3.56 35.93 13.02
CA TRP A 903 2.11 35.73 12.97
C TRP A 903 1.48 35.40 14.33
N LYS A 904 2.15 34.57 15.14
CA LYS A 904 1.68 34.21 16.49
C LYS A 904 1.68 35.42 17.43
N GLU A 905 2.76 36.18 17.44
CA GLU A 905 2.92 37.35 18.31
C GLU A 905 1.87 38.42 17.99
N ARG A 906 1.67 38.72 16.71
CA ARG A 906 0.64 39.64 16.23
C ARG A 906 -0.76 39.22 16.71
N ASN A 907 -1.10 37.94 16.60
CA ASN A 907 -2.41 37.45 17.05
C ASN A 907 -2.54 37.41 18.58
N ALA A 908 -1.48 37.11 19.32
CA ALA A 908 -1.49 37.12 20.77
C ALA A 908 -1.75 38.52 21.32
N ARG A 909 -1.13 39.55 20.73
CA ARG A 909 -1.38 40.94 21.09
C ARG A 909 -2.79 41.39 20.71
N GLN A 910 -3.25 41.10 19.48
CA GLN A 910 -4.58 41.54 19.05
C GLN A 910 -5.73 40.88 19.82
N PHE A 911 -5.65 39.58 20.12
CA PHE A 911 -6.80 38.82 20.64
C PHE A 911 -6.67 38.41 22.11
N SER A 912 -5.49 38.53 22.71
CA SER A 912 -5.25 38.04 24.07
C SER A 912 -4.47 39.03 24.94
N ASN A 913 -4.19 40.24 24.43
CA ASN A 913 -3.40 41.30 25.09
C ASN A 913 -2.07 40.81 25.71
N ASN A 914 -1.51 39.73 25.15
CA ASN A 914 -0.26 39.14 25.60
C ASN A 914 0.87 39.58 24.68
N SER A 915 1.99 40.00 25.25
CA SER A 915 3.20 40.38 24.51
C SER A 915 4.41 39.58 25.00
N SER A 916 5.22 39.09 24.07
CA SER A 916 6.50 38.43 24.38
C SER A 916 7.67 39.35 24.03
N SER A 917 8.76 39.24 24.79
CA SER A 917 10.02 39.91 24.47
C SER A 917 10.65 39.32 23.20
N ILE A 918 11.43 40.11 22.47
CA ILE A 918 12.09 39.67 21.23
C ILE A 918 13.02 38.47 21.50
N GLN A 919 13.66 38.43 22.67
CA GLN A 919 14.55 37.32 23.07
C GLN A 919 13.78 36.00 23.23
N VAL A 920 12.57 36.04 23.82
CA VAL A 920 11.69 34.88 23.96
C VAL A 920 11.22 34.41 22.57
N ILE A 921 10.87 35.33 21.68
CA ILE A 921 10.49 35.02 20.29
C ILE A 921 11.65 34.34 19.55
N LEU A 922 12.87 34.89 19.66
CA LEU A 922 14.06 34.35 19.02
C LEU A 922 14.40 32.93 19.50
N ARG A 923 14.33 32.69 20.82
CA ARG A 923 14.53 31.33 21.38
C ARG A 923 13.50 30.34 20.87
N HIS A 924 12.24 30.74 20.74
CA HIS A 924 11.20 29.89 20.15
C HIS A 924 11.47 29.58 18.67
N ILE A 925 11.95 30.54 17.88
CA ILE A 925 12.34 30.34 16.48
C ILE A 925 13.48 29.32 16.40
N MET A 926 14.55 29.51 17.19
CA MET A 926 15.72 28.63 17.20
C MET A 926 15.37 27.22 17.65
N HIS A 927 14.62 27.08 18.76
CA HIS A 927 14.19 25.78 19.27
C HIS A 927 13.31 25.02 18.27
N MET A 928 12.35 25.70 17.61
CA MET A 928 11.51 25.07 16.59
C MET A 928 12.31 24.62 15.36
N THR A 929 13.34 25.36 14.99
CA THR A 929 14.20 25.07 13.83
C THR A 929 15.12 23.87 14.12
N LEU A 930 15.80 23.88 15.27
CA LEU A 930 16.70 22.81 15.69
C LEU A 930 15.96 21.49 16.01
N ASP A 931 14.77 21.55 16.61
CA ASP A 931 13.94 20.39 16.92
C ASP A 931 13.50 19.59 15.66
N TYR A 932 13.36 20.24 14.50
CA TYR A 932 12.98 19.54 13.27
C TYR A 932 14.19 19.07 12.45
N ILE A 933 15.30 19.81 12.47
CA ILE A 933 16.52 19.43 11.73
C ILE A 933 17.19 18.22 12.38
N SER A 934 17.20 18.14 13.72
CA SER A 934 17.66 16.96 14.45
C SER A 934 16.88 15.66 14.16
N LYS A 935 15.75 15.74 13.43
CA LYS A 935 14.92 14.60 13.01
C LYS A 935 15.16 14.16 11.57
N VAL A 936 16.00 14.87 10.81
CA VAL A 936 16.37 14.49 9.44
C VAL A 936 17.39 13.35 9.53
N PRO A 937 17.13 12.15 8.98
CA PRO A 937 18.09 11.07 8.99
C PRO A 937 19.34 11.49 8.19
N SER A 938 20.48 11.53 8.85
CA SER A 938 21.78 11.54 8.19
C SER A 938 21.98 10.18 7.53
N HIS A 939 21.61 10.06 6.25
CA HIS A 939 21.97 8.90 5.44
C HIS A 939 23.47 8.97 5.12
N THR A 940 24.29 8.48 6.04
CA THR A 940 25.63 7.98 5.69
C THR A 940 25.42 6.67 4.96
N ILE A 941 25.68 6.68 3.64
CA ILE A 941 25.71 5.48 2.83
C ILE A 941 26.96 4.70 3.25
N GLU A 942 26.77 3.56 3.90
CA GLU A 942 27.82 2.58 4.12
C GLU A 942 28.31 2.07 2.76
N HIS A 943 29.58 2.33 2.45
CA HIS A 943 30.23 1.82 1.24
C HIS A 943 31.03 0.55 1.57
N SER A 944 30.74 -0.54 0.85
CA SER A 944 31.58 -1.74 0.70
C SER A 944 31.35 -2.28 -0.74
N ASN A 945 32.23 -3.02 -1.44
CA ASN A 945 33.58 -3.50 -1.12
C ASN A 945 34.48 -3.80 -2.36
N ALA A 946 34.23 -3.21 -3.54
CA ALA A 946 35.21 -3.26 -4.65
C ALA A 946 35.12 -1.98 -5.50
N ASN A 947 36.28 -1.42 -5.86
CA ASN A 947 36.43 -0.16 -6.61
C ASN A 947 37.15 -0.37 -7.97
N LYS A 948 37.37 -1.61 -8.41
CA LYS A 948 38.07 -1.98 -9.67
C LYS A 948 37.47 -3.26 -10.28
N TRP A 949 37.80 -3.55 -11.54
CA TRP A 949 37.33 -4.74 -12.24
C TRP A 949 38.00 -6.03 -11.73
N CYS A 950 37.20 -7.09 -11.55
CA CYS A 950 37.69 -8.41 -11.15
C CYS A 950 37.46 -9.45 -12.26
N PRO A 951 38.38 -10.42 -12.47
CA PRO A 951 38.21 -11.45 -13.49
C PRO A 951 37.04 -12.40 -13.20
N PRO A 952 36.40 -12.98 -14.24
CA PRO A 952 35.40 -14.03 -14.08
C PRO A 952 36.03 -15.39 -13.69
N PRO A 953 35.22 -16.37 -13.20
CA PRO A 953 35.69 -17.74 -12.97
C PRO A 953 36.22 -18.41 -14.25
N ASP A 954 37.08 -19.41 -14.11
CA ASP A 954 37.64 -20.15 -15.24
C ASP A 954 36.55 -20.71 -16.17
N GLY A 955 36.75 -20.50 -17.48
CA GLY A 955 35.79 -20.90 -18.52
C GLY A 955 34.60 -19.95 -18.71
N TRP A 956 34.56 -18.80 -18.01
CA TRP A 956 33.58 -17.74 -18.25
C TRP A 956 34.20 -16.53 -18.95
N ILE A 957 33.42 -15.89 -19.82
CA ILE A 957 33.77 -14.60 -20.41
C ILE A 957 32.95 -13.50 -19.74
N LYS A 958 33.61 -12.44 -19.29
CA LYS A 958 32.97 -11.28 -18.66
C LYS A 958 32.80 -10.15 -19.66
N ILE A 959 31.60 -9.62 -19.77
CA ILE A 959 31.22 -8.59 -20.74
C ILE A 959 30.75 -7.36 -19.96
N ASN A 960 31.48 -6.27 -20.07
CA ASN A 960 31.14 -4.97 -19.48
C ASN A 960 30.48 -4.09 -20.54
N THR A 961 29.40 -3.38 -20.18
CA THR A 961 28.64 -2.52 -21.10
C THR A 961 28.35 -1.17 -20.47
N ASP A 962 28.35 -0.11 -21.27
CA ASP A 962 28.02 1.26 -20.86
C ASP A 962 27.47 2.08 -22.05
N ALA A 963 26.79 3.20 -21.76
CA ALA A 963 26.30 4.13 -22.75
C ALA A 963 26.39 5.61 -22.34
N SER A 964 26.86 6.45 -23.25
CA SER A 964 26.81 7.90 -23.18
C SER A 964 25.58 8.42 -23.94
N PHE A 965 24.75 9.29 -23.35
CA PHE A 965 23.52 9.80 -23.97
C PHE A 965 23.48 11.33 -23.97
N LYS A 966 23.17 11.93 -25.13
CA LYS A 966 22.99 13.38 -25.31
C LYS A 966 21.51 13.71 -25.55
N SER A 967 20.85 14.28 -24.54
CA SER A 967 19.40 14.52 -24.58
C SER A 967 18.95 15.54 -25.63
N GLU A 968 19.80 16.50 -25.99
CA GLU A 968 19.47 17.58 -26.93
C GLU A 968 19.48 17.10 -28.39
N GLU A 969 20.32 16.12 -28.72
CA GLU A 969 20.52 15.59 -30.08
C GLU A 969 19.74 14.29 -30.34
N GLY A 970 19.26 13.60 -29.28
CA GLY A 970 18.62 12.29 -29.41
C GLY A 970 19.59 11.16 -29.80
N THR A 971 20.89 11.42 -29.68
CA THR A 971 21.99 10.51 -30.01
C THR A 971 22.57 9.90 -28.74
N ALA A 972 23.04 8.66 -28.85
CA ALA A 972 23.81 7.98 -27.83
C ALA A 972 25.04 7.32 -28.45
N ALA A 973 26.03 7.05 -27.62
CA ALA A 973 27.17 6.24 -27.96
C ALA A 973 27.26 5.09 -26.96
N ILE A 974 27.41 3.87 -27.46
CA ILE A 974 27.48 2.66 -26.65
C ILE A 974 28.89 2.10 -26.69
N GLY A 975 29.31 1.48 -25.58
CA GLY A 975 30.60 0.84 -25.43
C GLY A 975 30.44 -0.52 -24.75
N TYR A 976 31.14 -1.54 -25.26
CA TYR A 976 31.17 -2.84 -24.61
C TYR A 976 32.49 -3.57 -24.85
N ILE A 977 32.87 -4.41 -23.88
CA ILE A 977 34.11 -5.18 -23.92
C ILE A 977 33.92 -6.56 -23.27
N ALA A 978 34.40 -7.60 -23.94
CA ALA A 978 34.43 -8.97 -23.46
C ALA A 978 35.86 -9.40 -23.10
N ARG A 979 36.05 -9.92 -21.88
CA ARG A 979 37.35 -10.32 -21.31
C ARG A 979 37.32 -11.73 -20.73
N THR A 980 38.43 -12.44 -20.86
CA THR A 980 38.68 -13.75 -20.24
C THR A 980 39.03 -13.61 -18.75
N ASN A 981 39.14 -14.74 -18.04
CA ASN A 981 39.68 -14.83 -16.67
C ASN A 981 41.12 -14.27 -16.56
N LEU A 982 41.91 -14.30 -17.63
CA LEU A 982 43.26 -13.71 -17.71
C LEU A 982 43.24 -12.22 -18.09
N GLY A 983 42.07 -11.59 -18.19
CA GLY A 983 41.94 -10.19 -18.60
C GLY A 983 42.14 -9.94 -20.10
N HIS A 984 42.45 -10.96 -20.91
CA HIS A 984 42.58 -10.82 -22.37
C HIS A 984 41.25 -10.45 -23.02
N VAL A 985 41.29 -9.46 -23.91
CA VAL A 985 40.13 -8.98 -24.67
C VAL A 985 39.77 -9.98 -25.77
N VAL A 986 38.53 -10.45 -25.75
CA VAL A 986 37.95 -11.27 -26.82
C VAL A 986 37.46 -10.37 -27.94
N PHE A 987 36.64 -9.38 -27.59
CA PHE A 987 36.17 -8.31 -28.47
C PHE A 987 35.87 -7.06 -27.64
N ALA A 988 35.94 -5.90 -28.28
CA ALA A 988 35.47 -4.64 -27.72
C ALA A 988 34.93 -3.75 -28.84
N ALA A 989 33.91 -2.95 -28.61
CA ALA A 989 33.40 -2.03 -29.62
C ALA A 989 32.86 -0.75 -29.02
N GLY A 990 32.84 0.29 -29.85
CA GLY A 990 32.19 1.56 -29.59
C GLY A 990 31.44 2.04 -30.84
N ARG A 991 30.16 2.39 -30.68
CA ARG A 991 29.31 2.82 -31.81
C ARG A 991 28.33 3.92 -31.41
N GLN A 992 28.01 4.80 -32.38
CA GLN A 992 26.89 5.72 -32.25
C GLN A 992 25.57 5.02 -32.58
N ILE A 993 24.55 5.33 -31.80
CA ILE A 993 23.18 4.85 -31.95
C ILE A 993 22.19 5.98 -31.71
N GLU A 994 20.97 5.83 -32.18
CA GLU A 994 19.85 6.66 -31.71
C GLU A 994 19.28 6.05 -30.41
N ALA A 995 18.94 6.89 -29.44
CA ALA A 995 18.23 6.49 -28.24
C ALA A 995 17.34 7.62 -27.74
N THR A 996 16.24 7.30 -27.06
CA THR A 996 15.32 8.31 -26.49
C THR A 996 15.54 8.52 -24.99
N SER A 997 16.37 7.69 -24.36
CA SER A 997 16.71 7.81 -22.94
C SER A 997 18.02 7.10 -22.62
N VAL A 998 18.68 7.51 -21.51
CA VAL A 998 19.87 6.85 -20.96
C VAL A 998 19.66 5.33 -20.83
N LEU A 999 18.54 4.92 -20.20
CA LEU A 999 18.25 3.50 -19.97
C LEU A 999 18.03 2.71 -21.28
N GLU A 1000 17.54 3.36 -22.34
CA GLU A 1000 17.45 2.74 -23.66
C GLU A 1000 18.83 2.51 -24.27
N ALA A 1001 19.72 3.49 -24.14
CA ALA A 1001 21.08 3.41 -24.63
C ALA A 1001 21.85 2.28 -23.92
N GLU A 1002 21.75 2.19 -22.60
CA GLU A 1002 22.29 1.09 -21.79
C GLU A 1002 21.80 -0.29 -22.26
N ALA A 1003 20.47 -0.41 -22.46
CA ALA A 1003 19.88 -1.65 -22.90
C ALA A 1003 20.28 -2.01 -24.35
N LYS A 1004 20.46 -1.03 -25.23
CA LYS A 1004 20.98 -1.23 -26.59
C LYS A 1004 22.44 -1.68 -26.57
N ALA A 1005 23.29 -1.09 -25.72
CA ALA A 1005 24.67 -1.52 -25.51
C ALA A 1005 24.73 -3.01 -25.14
N MET A 1006 23.91 -3.41 -24.15
CA MET A 1006 23.86 -4.79 -23.70
C MET A 1006 23.29 -5.77 -24.73
N LYS A 1007 22.27 -5.35 -25.50
CA LYS A 1007 21.72 -6.15 -26.59
C LYS A 1007 22.76 -6.41 -27.68
N GLU A 1008 23.58 -5.43 -28.00
CA GLU A 1008 24.61 -5.58 -29.03
C GLU A 1008 25.75 -6.47 -28.53
N ALA A 1009 26.24 -6.22 -27.32
CA ALA A 1009 27.32 -7.00 -26.70
C ALA A 1009 26.97 -8.50 -26.59
N ILE A 1010 25.72 -8.83 -26.23
CA ILE A 1010 25.29 -10.22 -26.13
C ILE A 1010 25.06 -10.87 -27.50
N ALA A 1011 24.63 -10.10 -28.51
CA ALA A 1011 24.51 -10.61 -29.88
C ALA A 1011 25.88 -10.92 -30.47
N GLU A 1012 26.88 -10.07 -30.24
CA GLU A 1012 28.26 -10.30 -30.66
C GLU A 1012 28.88 -11.50 -29.94
N ALA A 1013 28.65 -11.64 -28.63
CA ALA A 1013 29.06 -12.84 -27.88
C ALA A 1013 28.49 -14.14 -28.46
N HIS A 1014 27.24 -14.11 -28.93
CA HIS A 1014 26.61 -15.27 -29.58
C HIS A 1014 27.23 -15.56 -30.96
N GLN A 1015 27.55 -14.53 -31.74
CA GLN A 1015 28.25 -14.68 -33.03
C GLN A 1015 29.66 -15.26 -32.86
N HIS A 1016 30.35 -14.93 -31.78
CA HIS A 1016 31.64 -15.52 -31.41
C HIS A 1016 31.54 -16.94 -30.82
N GLY A 1017 30.35 -17.54 -30.77
CA GLY A 1017 30.15 -18.92 -30.30
C GLY A 1017 30.39 -19.13 -28.81
N LEU A 1018 30.40 -18.06 -28.00
CA LEU A 1018 30.65 -18.14 -26.56
C LEU A 1018 29.53 -18.92 -25.86
N GLN A 1019 29.89 -19.75 -24.87
CA GLN A 1019 28.95 -20.64 -24.19
C GLN A 1019 28.59 -20.19 -22.76
N ARG A 1020 29.50 -19.51 -22.06
CA ARG A 1020 29.32 -19.08 -20.67
C ARG A 1020 29.72 -17.61 -20.52
N VAL A 1021 28.74 -16.74 -20.25
CA VAL A 1021 28.94 -15.28 -20.23
C VAL A 1021 28.46 -14.62 -18.94
N CYS A 1022 29.21 -13.65 -18.45
CA CYS A 1022 28.89 -12.81 -17.30
C CYS A 1022 28.74 -11.35 -17.75
N LEU A 1023 27.51 -10.86 -17.82
CA LEU A 1023 27.16 -9.50 -18.25
C LEU A 1023 27.19 -8.54 -17.05
N GLU A 1024 27.91 -7.43 -17.18
CA GLU A 1024 28.08 -6.40 -16.16
C GLU A 1024 27.73 -5.01 -16.71
N SER A 1025 26.98 -4.23 -15.92
CA SER A 1025 26.66 -2.83 -16.18
C SER A 1025 26.52 -2.08 -14.87
N ASP A 1026 26.82 -0.79 -14.88
CA ASP A 1026 26.59 0.16 -13.78
C ASP A 1026 25.16 0.72 -13.76
N SER A 1027 24.32 0.32 -14.73
CA SER A 1027 22.89 0.61 -14.72
C SER A 1027 22.15 -0.37 -13.81
N TYR A 1028 22.08 -0.03 -12.51
CA TYR A 1028 21.35 -0.83 -11.51
C TYR A 1028 19.91 -1.16 -11.96
N LEU A 1029 19.22 -0.20 -12.57
CA LEU A 1029 17.85 -0.37 -13.03
C LEU A 1029 17.74 -1.40 -14.17
N LEU A 1030 18.67 -1.41 -15.13
CA LEU A 1030 18.70 -2.40 -16.22
C LEU A 1030 18.93 -3.81 -15.66
N ILE A 1031 19.90 -3.96 -14.75
CA ILE A 1031 20.25 -5.23 -14.10
C ILE A 1031 19.04 -5.79 -13.32
N GLN A 1032 18.34 -4.94 -12.56
CA GLN A 1032 17.12 -5.35 -11.85
C GLN A 1032 16.00 -5.79 -12.81
N CYS A 1033 15.90 -5.17 -14.00
CA CYS A 1033 14.94 -5.58 -15.01
C CYS A 1033 15.27 -6.97 -15.61
N LEU A 1034 16.54 -7.24 -15.91
CA LEU A 1034 17.00 -8.51 -16.48
C LEU A 1034 16.94 -9.67 -15.49
N ARG A 1035 17.13 -9.41 -14.19
CA ARG A 1035 16.98 -10.39 -13.11
C ARG A 1035 15.52 -10.66 -12.71
N HIS A 1036 14.54 -10.07 -13.41
CA HIS A 1036 13.11 -10.13 -13.09
C HIS A 1036 12.73 -9.60 -11.70
N ALA A 1037 13.62 -8.86 -11.04
CA ALA A 1037 13.35 -8.24 -9.74
C ALA A 1037 12.47 -6.99 -9.90
N GLN A 1038 12.51 -6.33 -11.07
CA GLN A 1038 11.69 -5.19 -11.41
C GLN A 1038 11.13 -5.31 -12.84
N SER A 1039 9.89 -4.87 -13.08
CA SER A 1039 9.33 -4.85 -14.45
C SER A 1039 9.99 -3.73 -15.29
N PRO A 1040 10.43 -4.00 -16.53
CA PRO A 1040 11.03 -2.99 -17.38
C PRO A 1040 10.02 -1.90 -17.76
N PRO A 1041 10.48 -0.64 -17.97
CA PRO A 1041 9.64 0.39 -18.55
C PRO A 1041 9.02 -0.10 -19.87
N TRP A 1042 7.74 0.17 -20.09
CA TRP A 1042 7.02 -0.35 -21.25
C TRP A 1042 7.67 0.00 -22.60
N PRO A 1043 8.30 1.19 -22.82
CA PRO A 1043 8.98 1.47 -24.08
C PRO A 1043 10.18 0.56 -24.33
N LEU A 1044 10.79 0.05 -23.26
CA LEU A 1044 11.99 -0.79 -23.29
C LEU A 1044 11.68 -2.26 -23.08
N ARG A 1045 10.41 -2.63 -22.89
CA ARG A 1045 10.01 -4.00 -22.54
C ARG A 1045 10.43 -5.00 -23.62
N ALA A 1046 10.16 -4.69 -24.89
CA ALA A 1046 10.55 -5.54 -26.01
C ALA A 1046 12.08 -5.68 -26.13
N LEU A 1047 12.82 -4.59 -25.86
CA LEU A 1047 14.28 -4.59 -25.86
C LEU A 1047 14.85 -5.51 -24.78
N VAL A 1048 14.38 -5.37 -23.54
CA VAL A 1048 14.79 -6.20 -22.40
C VAL A 1048 14.43 -7.67 -22.61
N LEU A 1049 13.23 -7.97 -23.13
CA LEU A 1049 12.83 -9.34 -23.47
C LEU A 1049 13.72 -9.93 -24.57
N GLY A 1050 14.13 -9.13 -25.56
CA GLY A 1050 15.07 -9.56 -26.59
C GLY A 1050 16.45 -9.93 -26.04
N ILE A 1051 16.95 -9.16 -25.06
CA ILE A 1051 18.20 -9.48 -24.35
C ILE A 1051 18.03 -10.80 -23.60
N SER A 1052 16.97 -10.93 -22.80
CA SER A 1052 16.69 -12.17 -22.03
C SER A 1052 16.51 -13.40 -22.92
N SER A 1053 15.88 -13.26 -24.09
CA SER A 1053 15.73 -14.34 -25.06
C SER A 1053 17.08 -14.77 -25.64
N THR A 1054 17.96 -13.80 -25.94
CA THR A 1054 19.32 -14.08 -26.42
C THR A 1054 20.18 -14.73 -25.33
N MET A 1055 20.04 -14.32 -24.07
CA MET A 1055 20.71 -14.96 -22.93
C MET A 1055 20.39 -16.46 -22.81
N LYS A 1056 19.15 -16.86 -23.09
CA LYS A 1056 18.73 -18.28 -23.03
C LYS A 1056 19.42 -19.17 -24.06
N LYS A 1057 20.10 -18.60 -25.06
CA LYS A 1057 20.84 -19.37 -26.08
C LYS A 1057 22.23 -19.82 -25.63
N PHE A 1058 22.72 -19.33 -24.50
CA PHE A 1058 24.01 -19.71 -23.92
C PHE A 1058 23.84 -20.85 -22.92
N ALA A 1059 24.87 -21.69 -22.75
CA ALA A 1059 24.86 -22.77 -21.77
C ALA A 1059 24.75 -22.26 -20.32
N ALA A 1060 25.34 -21.09 -20.02
CA ALA A 1060 25.17 -20.41 -18.75
C ALA A 1060 25.33 -18.88 -18.89
N THR A 1061 24.46 -18.12 -18.22
CA THR A 1061 24.55 -16.64 -18.18
C THR A 1061 24.44 -16.11 -16.78
N GLN A 1062 25.26 -15.11 -16.44
CA GLN A 1062 25.13 -14.30 -15.22
C GLN A 1062 24.96 -12.83 -15.60
N VAL A 1063 24.18 -12.09 -14.82
CA VAL A 1063 23.98 -10.64 -15.00
C VAL A 1063 24.25 -9.98 -13.66
N LEU A 1064 25.24 -9.09 -13.58
CA LEU A 1064 25.72 -8.48 -12.34
C LEU A 1064 25.73 -6.95 -12.44
N PHE A 1065 25.40 -6.29 -11.33
CA PHE A 1065 25.59 -4.85 -11.19
C PHE A 1065 27.01 -4.60 -10.69
N VAL A 1066 27.70 -3.64 -11.31
CA VAL A 1066 29.02 -3.17 -10.89
C VAL A 1066 28.97 -1.67 -10.61
N LYS A 1067 29.91 -1.16 -9.81
CA LYS A 1067 30.04 0.29 -9.68
C LYS A 1067 30.74 0.86 -10.91
N ARG A 1068 30.57 2.16 -11.16
CA ARG A 1068 31.17 2.85 -12.31
C ARG A 1068 32.70 2.74 -12.33
N GLU A 1069 33.34 2.73 -11.15
CA GLU A 1069 34.81 2.58 -11.02
C GLU A 1069 35.31 1.19 -11.46
N ALA A 1070 34.44 0.18 -11.50
CA ALA A 1070 34.74 -1.16 -12.01
C ALA A 1070 34.27 -1.38 -13.47
N ASN A 1071 33.74 -0.34 -14.12
CA ASN A 1071 33.22 -0.37 -15.48
C ASN A 1071 33.96 0.62 -16.42
N MET A 1072 35.14 1.10 -16.01
CA MET A 1072 35.82 2.24 -16.65
C MET A 1072 36.15 2.05 -18.13
N VAL A 1073 36.46 0.82 -18.55
CA VAL A 1073 36.79 0.55 -19.96
C VAL A 1073 35.55 0.65 -20.85
N ALA A 1074 34.38 0.19 -20.38
CA ALA A 1074 33.14 0.32 -21.13
C ALA A 1074 32.69 1.80 -21.22
N ASP A 1075 32.81 2.57 -20.13
CA ASP A 1075 32.54 4.03 -20.09
C ASP A 1075 33.45 4.77 -21.09
N TRP A 1076 34.73 4.43 -21.11
CA TRP A 1076 35.69 5.00 -22.05
C TRP A 1076 35.35 4.68 -23.51
N LEU A 1077 34.98 3.43 -23.81
CA LEU A 1077 34.55 3.02 -25.15
C LEU A 1077 33.29 3.78 -25.60
N ALA A 1078 32.31 3.91 -24.72
CA ALA A 1078 31.08 4.67 -24.98
C ALA A 1078 31.37 6.17 -25.20
N THR A 1079 32.22 6.76 -24.36
CA THR A 1079 32.61 8.17 -24.46
C THR A 1079 33.37 8.44 -25.75
N ARG A 1080 34.31 7.57 -26.14
CA ARG A 1080 35.10 7.72 -27.37
C ARG A 1080 34.25 7.55 -28.63
N ALA A 1081 33.23 6.69 -28.59
CA ALA A 1081 32.29 6.52 -29.69
C ALA A 1081 31.39 7.75 -29.95
N ASN A 1082 31.47 8.82 -29.15
CA ASN A 1082 30.90 10.12 -29.51
C ASN A 1082 31.63 10.81 -30.68
N LEU A 1083 32.84 10.37 -31.04
CA LEU A 1083 33.58 10.84 -32.21
C LEU A 1083 33.10 10.09 -33.48
N PRO A 1084 33.13 10.70 -34.68
CA PRO A 1084 32.43 10.22 -35.88
C PRO A 1084 33.00 8.95 -36.57
N GLN A 1085 33.67 8.06 -35.85
CA GLN A 1085 34.11 6.76 -36.38
C GLN A 1085 33.67 5.64 -35.43
N SER A 1086 32.81 4.74 -35.91
CA SER A 1086 32.53 3.47 -35.24
C SER A 1086 33.77 2.57 -35.31
N PHE A 1087 34.08 1.89 -34.21
CA PHE A 1087 35.25 1.00 -34.16
C PHE A 1087 34.91 -0.31 -33.46
N VAL A 1088 35.49 -1.40 -33.97
CA VAL A 1088 35.47 -2.74 -33.37
C VAL A 1088 36.92 -3.17 -33.20
N PHE A 1089 37.31 -3.47 -31.96
CA PHE A 1089 38.60 -4.04 -31.63
C PHE A 1089 38.42 -5.54 -31.42
N THR A 1090 39.00 -6.34 -32.32
CA THR A 1090 39.31 -7.74 -32.06
C THR A 1090 40.78 -7.86 -31.68
N ASN A 1091 41.18 -9.00 -31.14
CA ASN A 1091 42.53 -9.29 -30.60
C ASN A 1091 43.72 -8.95 -31.55
N ALA A 1092 43.44 -8.60 -32.81
CA ALA A 1092 44.41 -8.21 -33.84
C ALA A 1092 44.79 -6.71 -33.89
N ASN A 1093 44.07 -5.79 -33.23
CA ASN A 1093 44.36 -4.34 -33.30
C ASN A 1093 44.61 -3.71 -31.91
N ARG A 1094 45.87 -3.75 -31.45
CA ARG A 1094 46.32 -3.13 -30.19
C ARG A 1094 46.33 -1.59 -30.31
N HIS A 1095 45.20 -0.95 -30.04
CA HIS A 1095 45.15 0.51 -29.92
C HIS A 1095 45.85 0.96 -28.62
N PRO A 1096 46.88 1.84 -28.66
CA PRO A 1096 47.71 2.19 -27.49
C PRO A 1096 46.91 2.71 -26.29
N GLU A 1097 45.83 3.45 -26.54
CA GLU A 1097 44.98 4.01 -25.48
C GLU A 1097 44.09 2.96 -24.81
N LEU A 1098 43.65 1.91 -25.53
CA LEU A 1098 42.88 0.82 -24.94
C LEU A 1098 43.76 -0.01 -24.00
N CYS A 1099 45.01 -0.28 -24.38
CA CYS A 1099 45.98 -0.94 -23.51
C CYS A 1099 46.20 -0.16 -22.20
N ARG A 1100 46.40 1.17 -22.28
CA ARG A 1100 46.53 2.03 -21.09
C ARG A 1100 45.31 2.00 -20.18
N MET A 1101 44.10 1.86 -20.73
CA MET A 1101 42.87 1.75 -19.94
C MET A 1101 42.73 0.37 -19.30
N LEU A 1102 43.08 -0.71 -20.00
CA LEU A 1102 43.09 -2.07 -19.46
C LEU A 1102 44.08 -2.21 -18.30
N ASP A 1103 45.27 -1.59 -18.41
CA ASP A 1103 46.31 -1.60 -17.37
C ASP A 1103 45.88 -0.86 -16.09
N LYS A 1104 44.97 0.13 -16.21
CA LYS A 1104 44.41 0.87 -15.06
C LYS A 1104 43.25 0.14 -14.38
N ASP A 1105 42.52 -0.70 -15.12
CA ASP A 1105 41.26 -1.33 -14.71
C ASP A 1105 41.48 -2.63 -13.90
N ILE A 1106 42.66 -3.26 -14.03
CA ILE A 1106 43.03 -4.52 -13.36
C ILE A 1106 43.70 -4.25 -12.00
N GLU A 1107 43.33 -5.04 -10.98
CA GLU A 1107 44.04 -5.10 -9.70
C GLU A 1107 45.41 -5.78 -9.90
N HIS A 1108 46.49 -5.20 -9.38
CA HIS A 1108 47.88 -5.66 -9.53
C HIS A 1108 48.03 -7.20 -9.55
N PHE A 1109 48.01 -7.79 -10.76
CA PHE A 1109 48.44 -9.16 -11.02
C PHE A 1109 49.85 -9.11 -11.63
N LEU A 1110 50.78 -8.56 -10.84
CA LEU A 1110 52.22 -8.62 -11.09
C LEU A 1110 52.93 -9.07 -9.82
N LEU A 1111 52.48 -10.19 -9.25
CA LEU A 1111 53.25 -10.98 -8.28
C LEU A 1111 52.90 -12.46 -8.51
N PHE A 1112 53.47 -13.03 -9.57
CA PHE A 1112 53.98 -14.41 -9.67
C PHE A 1112 54.52 -14.58 -11.10
N ARG A 1113 55.73 -14.06 -11.29
CA ARG A 1113 56.76 -14.69 -12.10
C ARG A 1113 57.65 -15.47 -11.16
#